data_AF-A0A1I1TIX1-F1
#
_entry.id   AF-A0A1I1TIX1-F1
#
_cell.length_a   1.000
_cell.length_b   1.000
_cell.length_c   1.000
_cell.angle_alpha   90.00
_cell.angle_beta   90.00
_cell.angle_gamma   90.00
#
_symmetry.space_group_name_H-M   'P 1'
#
loop_
_entity.id
_entity.type
_entity.pdbx_description
1 polymer ?
#
loop_
_entity_poly.entity_id
_entity_poly.type
_entity_poly.pdbx_seq_one_letter_code
_entity_poly.pdbx_strand_id
1 'polypeptide(L)'
;MFTAVPARTRTTQTHCPYCALQCGIALTAGDRPATLVPADFPTNRGGLCSKGWSATELLDHPERLTRPLVRAVPGDRSSAFVETTWDAALDLVVARVRAVQEAHGLDAVGCFGGGGLTNEQAYQFGKFARVALRTSQIDYNGRFCMSSAAGAANRAFGLDRGLPFPLADVGEADVLLLVGSNPADTMPPAMQYLDASREKGGRLFVVDPRRTATARAAELHLAPLPGTDLALANGLLHIAVAEGLVDEHYVAARTTGWDAVRASVQASWPDRVERLTGVPVAAMRRVVLALAGAQNAIVLTARGAEQHRHGTDTAQAWINLALALGLVGRPGSGWGTVTGQGNGQGGREHGQKADQLPGYRMLADPAARAHVAAVWGVDPDSLPQPGRSAFELLDALGRDVHALLVLASNVAVSAPDARRVMSRLRDLEFLVVSDFFLSETAELADVVLPSAMWAEEDGTMTNLEGRVIRRRRTLDPPGEAHDDLALLADLADRLGAGAHFSADPETVFAELGRASAGGRADYAGITWARVDDEQGVFWPCPTPDHPGTPRLFLDRFPTPDGRARFVAVEHVGAHEPPDAEHPYVLTTGRVMAQYQSGTQSRRSRSLQLVAPAPRCELHPDLAARHGIAHDDVVELTTRRGKARFTATVTDAVRPDVVFAPFHWGGGSSANALTDAALDPISRMPAFKTCAVAVARVGGPVERVPAPTSQPVPVVLEPAPRTPLTPTRRRTAAVKSTPRFLQGVFPLTGEGLTKPGPVDPALTYTVPSGASAQALYFRGGNSTDELVYVLLVRDGEPVRWFPIGAKGDVHVPLRVVEDLPGGTVVSLHAAAPAGTTGELVVDLGLVEV
;
A
#
# COMPACT_ATOMS: atom_id res chain seq x y z
N MET A 1 -33.98 25.90 -31.19
CA MET A 1 -33.31 26.24 -29.92
C MET A 1 -33.64 25.15 -28.91
N PHE A 2 -32.64 24.40 -28.45
CA PHE A 2 -32.78 23.64 -27.21
C PHE A 2 -32.21 24.52 -26.09
N THR A 3 -33.03 24.80 -25.07
CA THR A 3 -32.57 25.55 -23.89
C THR A 3 -31.70 24.63 -23.04
N ALA A 4 -30.43 24.99 -22.86
CA ALA A 4 -29.55 24.27 -21.95
C ALA A 4 -30.14 24.30 -20.52
N VAL A 5 -30.35 23.13 -19.94
CA VAL A 5 -30.64 23.00 -18.51
C VAL A 5 -29.33 23.32 -17.78
N PRO A 6 -29.31 24.23 -16.80
CA PRO A 6 -28.07 24.53 -16.07
C PRO A 6 -27.59 23.28 -15.33
N ALA A 7 -26.30 22.96 -15.49
CA ALA A 7 -25.68 21.80 -14.87
C ALA A 7 -25.86 21.87 -13.35
N ARG A 8 -26.56 20.87 -12.77
CA ARG A 8 -26.80 20.81 -11.34
C ARG A 8 -25.56 20.28 -10.65
N THR A 9 -24.77 21.18 -10.06
CA THR A 9 -23.66 20.84 -9.18
C THR A 9 -24.13 19.87 -8.08
N ARG A 10 -23.49 18.69 -8.03
CA ARG A 10 -23.75 17.59 -7.11
C ARG A 10 -22.55 17.42 -6.18
N THR A 11 -22.80 17.42 -4.88
CA THR A 11 -21.82 17.02 -3.86
C THR A 11 -22.14 15.62 -3.35
N THR A 12 -21.17 14.72 -3.44
CA THR A 12 -21.30 13.31 -3.06
C THR A 12 -20.22 12.95 -2.03
N GLN A 13 -20.60 12.25 -0.96
CA GLN A 13 -19.64 11.66 -0.03
C GLN A 13 -19.04 10.40 -0.65
N THR A 14 -17.71 10.29 -0.68
CA THR A 14 -16.98 9.16 -1.26
C THR A 14 -15.59 9.07 -0.61
N HIS A 15 -14.68 8.23 -1.12
CA HIS A 15 -13.39 7.98 -0.50
C HIS A 15 -12.19 8.17 -1.45
N CYS A 16 -11.05 8.58 -0.90
CA CYS A 16 -9.78 8.70 -1.61
C CYS A 16 -9.39 7.39 -2.33
N PRO A 17 -8.96 7.40 -3.62
CA PRO A 17 -8.70 6.19 -4.40
C PRO A 17 -7.41 5.42 -4.04
N TYR A 18 -6.55 6.01 -3.22
CA TYR A 18 -5.16 5.56 -3.07
C TYR A 18 -4.99 4.41 -2.06
N CYS A 19 -4.52 4.70 -0.85
CA CYS A 19 -4.15 3.68 0.15
C CYS A 19 -5.36 3.10 0.89
N ALA A 20 -5.17 1.94 1.54
CA ALA A 20 -6.19 1.25 2.33
C ALA A 20 -6.75 2.04 3.53
N LEU A 21 -6.19 3.21 3.85
CA LEU A 21 -6.76 4.14 4.82
C LEU A 21 -8.13 4.68 4.35
N GLN A 22 -8.32 4.79 3.03
CA GLN A 22 -9.56 5.22 2.37
C GLN A 22 -10.20 6.45 3.03
N CYS A 23 -9.43 7.56 3.11
CA CYS A 23 -9.90 8.82 3.68
C CYS A 23 -11.24 9.26 3.08
N GLY A 24 -12.21 9.63 3.92
CA GLY A 24 -13.48 10.22 3.47
C GLY A 24 -13.26 11.60 2.84
N ILE A 25 -13.99 11.87 1.76
CA ILE A 25 -13.97 13.13 1.02
C ILE A 25 -15.39 13.49 0.54
N ALA A 26 -15.72 14.77 0.55
CA ALA A 26 -16.86 15.30 -0.17
C ALA A 26 -16.38 15.78 -1.55
N LEU A 27 -16.80 15.10 -2.60
CA LEU A 27 -16.49 15.45 -3.99
C LEU A 27 -17.66 16.26 -4.58
N THR A 28 -17.38 17.43 -5.14
CA THR A 28 -18.35 18.33 -5.76
C THR A 28 -18.07 18.44 -7.25
N ALA A 29 -19.05 18.12 -8.08
CA ALA A 29 -18.96 18.21 -9.54
C ALA A 29 -20.23 18.84 -10.13
N GLY A 30 -20.05 19.82 -11.02
CA GLY A 30 -21.06 20.27 -11.97
C GLY A 30 -20.54 19.96 -13.37
N ASP A 31 -20.39 20.99 -14.20
CA ASP A 31 -19.44 20.94 -15.30
C ASP A 31 -18.01 20.79 -14.76
N ARG A 32 -17.13 20.07 -15.49
CA ARG A 32 -15.74 19.78 -15.09
C ARG A 32 -14.90 21.09 -15.01
N PRO A 33 -13.93 21.23 -14.09
CA PRO A 33 -13.34 20.19 -13.25
C PRO A 33 -14.04 19.97 -11.90
N ALA A 34 -13.91 18.76 -11.35
CA ALA A 34 -14.43 18.43 -10.02
C ALA A 34 -13.50 18.92 -8.89
N THR A 35 -14.09 19.36 -7.77
CA THR A 35 -13.38 19.83 -6.57
C THR A 35 -13.68 18.94 -5.39
N LEU A 36 -12.70 18.70 -4.51
CA LEU A 36 -12.91 17.91 -3.28
C LEU A 36 -12.49 18.68 -2.03
N VAL A 37 -13.09 18.28 -0.91
CA VAL A 37 -12.62 18.61 0.45
C VAL A 37 -12.58 17.33 1.28
N PRO A 38 -11.68 17.22 2.28
CA PRO A 38 -11.75 16.13 3.24
C PRO A 38 -13.07 16.14 4.01
N ALA A 39 -13.64 14.95 4.20
CA ALA A 39 -14.74 14.75 5.14
C ALA A 39 -14.20 14.27 6.49
N ASP A 40 -14.95 14.54 7.56
CA ASP A 40 -14.72 13.84 8.81
C ASP A 40 -15.25 12.40 8.69
N PHE A 41 -14.33 11.46 8.81
CA PHE A 41 -14.58 10.03 8.68
C PHE A 41 -13.56 9.27 9.55
N PRO A 42 -13.94 8.16 10.23
CA PRO A 42 -13.16 7.62 11.33
C PRO A 42 -11.68 7.32 11.02
N THR A 43 -11.30 6.90 9.81
CA THR A 43 -9.88 6.56 9.53
C THR A 43 -8.99 7.78 9.29
N ASN A 44 -9.54 8.96 8.99
CA ASN A 44 -8.75 10.13 8.61
C ASN A 44 -9.07 11.43 9.39
N ARG A 45 -10.22 11.54 10.08
CA ARG A 45 -10.57 12.68 10.95
C ARG A 45 -10.38 14.06 10.27
N GLY A 46 -10.87 14.23 9.04
CA GLY A 46 -10.67 15.45 8.25
C GLY A 46 -9.25 15.62 7.64
N GLY A 47 -8.30 14.74 7.91
CA GLY A 47 -6.97 14.75 7.31
C GLY A 47 -6.93 14.15 5.90
N LEU A 48 -6.14 14.74 5.00
CA LEU A 48 -5.91 14.26 3.64
C LEU A 48 -4.47 14.57 3.21
N CYS A 49 -3.79 13.63 2.55
CA CYS A 49 -2.42 13.83 2.06
C CYS A 49 -2.39 14.40 0.63
N SER A 50 -1.22 14.87 0.19
CA SER A 50 -0.97 15.40 -1.17
C SER A 50 -1.62 14.58 -2.29
N LYS A 51 -1.43 13.25 -2.27
CA LYS A 51 -2.06 12.32 -3.23
C LYS A 51 -3.59 12.42 -3.23
N GLY A 52 -4.19 12.51 -2.06
CA GLY A 52 -5.65 12.64 -1.91
C GLY A 52 -6.17 13.99 -2.40
N TRP A 53 -5.43 15.07 -2.15
CA TRP A 53 -5.76 16.40 -2.65
C TRP A 53 -5.68 16.50 -4.18
N SER A 54 -4.64 15.93 -4.81
CA SER A 54 -4.49 15.92 -6.27
C SER A 54 -5.30 14.84 -6.99
N ALA A 55 -6.20 14.12 -6.31
CA ALA A 55 -6.94 12.99 -6.89
C ALA A 55 -7.87 13.38 -8.05
N THR A 56 -8.31 14.64 -8.13
CA THR A 56 -9.16 15.16 -9.22
C THR A 56 -8.38 15.52 -10.48
N GLU A 57 -7.06 15.81 -10.39
CA GLU A 57 -6.20 16.12 -11.55
C GLU A 57 -6.21 15.02 -12.63
N LEU A 58 -6.58 13.80 -12.26
CA LEU A 58 -6.58 12.63 -13.13
C LEU A 58 -7.92 12.36 -13.84
N LEU A 59 -9.03 12.90 -13.33
CA LEU A 59 -10.38 12.67 -13.86
C LEU A 59 -10.59 13.35 -15.22
N ASP A 60 -9.96 14.52 -15.38
CA ASP A 60 -10.00 15.37 -16.57
C ASP A 60 -8.71 15.31 -17.41
N HIS A 61 -7.80 14.37 -17.11
CA HIS A 61 -6.46 14.33 -17.68
C HIS A 61 -6.47 13.93 -19.18
N PRO A 62 -5.75 14.64 -20.07
CA PRO A 62 -5.85 14.44 -21.52
C PRO A 62 -5.36 13.09 -22.03
N GLU A 63 -4.61 12.32 -21.23
CA GLU A 63 -4.24 10.94 -21.54
C GLU A 63 -5.27 9.87 -21.08
N ARG A 64 -6.42 10.26 -20.50
CA ARG A 64 -7.48 9.30 -20.12
C ARG A 64 -7.87 8.47 -21.35
N LEU A 65 -7.93 7.15 -21.17
CA LEU A 65 -8.51 6.26 -22.16
C LEU A 65 -10.03 6.49 -22.18
N THR A 66 -10.58 6.86 -23.34
CA THR A 66 -12.00 7.22 -23.53
C THR A 66 -12.74 6.33 -24.52
N ARG A 67 -12.01 5.53 -25.32
CA ARG A 67 -12.53 4.59 -26.33
C ARG A 67 -11.64 3.35 -26.39
N PRO A 68 -12.17 2.16 -26.77
CA PRO A 68 -11.36 0.96 -26.98
C PRO A 68 -10.26 1.16 -28.05
N LEU A 69 -9.09 0.58 -27.81
CA LEU A 69 -7.96 0.60 -28.74
C LEU A 69 -7.58 -0.82 -29.17
N VAL A 70 -7.23 -0.98 -30.46
CA VAL A 70 -6.70 -2.23 -31.03
C VAL A 70 -5.47 -1.97 -31.89
N ARG A 71 -4.67 -3.00 -32.14
CA ARG A 71 -3.50 -2.90 -33.05
C ARG A 71 -3.94 -2.69 -34.50
N ALA A 72 -3.31 -1.71 -35.17
CA ALA A 72 -3.54 -1.39 -36.57
C ALA A 72 -3.22 -2.58 -37.51
N VAL A 73 -2.29 -3.44 -37.11
CA VAL A 73 -2.01 -4.73 -37.76
C VAL A 73 -2.28 -5.84 -36.73
N PRO A 74 -3.36 -6.64 -36.88
CA PRO A 74 -3.69 -7.70 -35.92
C PRO A 74 -2.54 -8.69 -35.71
N GLY A 75 -2.20 -8.95 -34.45
CA GLY A 75 -1.08 -9.83 -34.06
C GLY A 75 0.30 -9.15 -34.05
N ASP A 76 0.44 -7.93 -34.60
CA ASP A 76 1.68 -7.15 -34.52
C ASP A 76 1.59 -6.08 -33.42
N ARG A 77 2.16 -6.40 -32.25
CA ARG A 77 2.29 -5.49 -31.10
C ARG A 77 3.34 -4.38 -31.28
N SER A 78 4.07 -4.34 -32.39
CA SER A 78 4.88 -3.19 -32.78
C SER A 78 4.09 -2.15 -33.59
N SER A 79 2.95 -2.55 -34.18
CA SER A 79 2.04 -1.63 -34.86
C SER A 79 1.35 -0.68 -33.88
N ALA A 80 0.99 0.51 -34.37
CA ALA A 80 0.32 1.53 -33.60
C ALA A 80 -1.08 1.08 -33.14
N PHE A 81 -1.57 1.67 -32.04
CA PHE A 81 -2.97 1.56 -31.65
C PHE A 81 -3.84 2.45 -32.54
N VAL A 82 -5.06 1.97 -32.83
CA VAL A 82 -6.16 2.72 -33.44
C VAL A 82 -7.41 2.57 -32.58
N GLU A 83 -8.26 3.60 -32.56
CA GLU A 83 -9.57 3.54 -31.90
C GLU A 83 -10.50 2.56 -32.62
N THR A 84 -11.38 1.91 -31.85
CA THR A 84 -12.46 1.06 -32.37
C THR A 84 -13.71 1.18 -31.49
N THR A 85 -14.83 0.58 -31.91
CA THR A 85 -16.05 0.51 -31.09
C THR A 85 -15.95 -0.59 -30.04
N TRP A 86 -16.76 -0.49 -28.98
CA TRP A 86 -16.90 -1.56 -27.98
C TRP A 86 -17.25 -2.91 -28.60
N ASP A 87 -18.27 -2.98 -29.45
CA ASP A 87 -18.65 -4.24 -30.10
C ASP A 87 -17.48 -4.90 -30.84
N ALA A 88 -16.75 -4.14 -31.66
CA ALA A 88 -15.63 -4.67 -32.42
C ALA A 88 -14.45 -5.10 -31.51
N ALA A 89 -14.23 -4.40 -30.39
CA ALA A 89 -13.22 -4.79 -29.41
C ALA A 89 -13.62 -6.07 -28.64
N LEU A 90 -14.86 -6.15 -28.17
CA LEU A 90 -15.35 -7.27 -27.36
C LEU A 90 -15.56 -8.53 -28.21
N ASP A 91 -16.05 -8.40 -29.45
CA ASP A 91 -16.14 -9.51 -30.40
C ASP A 91 -14.75 -10.07 -30.75
N LEU A 92 -13.75 -9.19 -30.93
CA LEU A 92 -12.34 -9.61 -31.12
C LEU A 92 -11.81 -10.36 -29.88
N VAL A 93 -12.09 -9.87 -28.67
CA VAL A 93 -11.70 -10.54 -27.42
C VAL A 93 -12.34 -11.92 -27.32
N VAL A 94 -13.66 -12.02 -27.55
CA VAL A 94 -14.41 -13.27 -27.48
C VAL A 94 -13.96 -14.27 -28.55
N ALA A 95 -13.69 -13.81 -29.77
CA ALA A 95 -13.17 -14.65 -30.85
C ALA A 95 -11.77 -15.21 -30.53
N ARG A 96 -10.86 -14.38 -30.01
CA ARG A 96 -9.49 -14.82 -29.63
C ARG A 96 -9.50 -15.70 -28.39
N VAL A 97 -10.34 -15.43 -27.40
CA VAL A 97 -10.57 -16.32 -26.23
C VAL A 97 -11.05 -17.70 -26.69
N ARG A 98 -12.08 -17.77 -27.55
CA ARG A 98 -12.59 -19.05 -28.07
C ARG A 98 -11.53 -19.81 -28.86
N ALA A 99 -10.81 -19.15 -29.77
CA ALA A 99 -9.76 -19.79 -30.56
C ALA A 99 -8.61 -20.35 -29.70
N VAL A 100 -8.18 -19.61 -28.66
CA VAL A 100 -7.15 -20.09 -27.73
C VAL A 100 -7.65 -21.26 -26.88
N GLN A 101 -8.90 -21.25 -26.43
CA GLN A 101 -9.47 -22.38 -25.67
C GLN A 101 -9.71 -23.63 -26.54
N GLU A 102 -10.03 -23.46 -27.82
CA GLU A 102 -10.16 -24.56 -28.78
C GLU A 102 -8.80 -25.23 -29.07
N ALA A 103 -7.73 -24.44 -29.25
CA ALA A 103 -6.41 -24.96 -29.58
C ALA A 103 -5.58 -25.44 -28.37
N HIS A 104 -5.76 -24.83 -27.19
CA HIS A 104 -4.89 -25.05 -26.01
C HIS A 104 -5.65 -25.42 -24.72
N GLY A 105 -6.98 -25.44 -24.74
CA GLY A 105 -7.83 -25.77 -23.59
C GLY A 105 -8.20 -24.56 -22.71
N LEU A 106 -9.16 -24.77 -21.79
CA LEU A 106 -9.78 -23.69 -21.00
C LEU A 106 -8.76 -22.85 -20.20
N ASP A 107 -7.80 -23.52 -19.58
CA ASP A 107 -6.75 -22.93 -18.75
C ASP A 107 -5.68 -22.15 -19.55
N ALA A 108 -5.68 -22.22 -20.88
CA ALA A 108 -4.80 -21.42 -21.72
C ALA A 108 -5.21 -19.93 -21.78
N VAL A 109 -6.38 -19.59 -21.27
CA VAL A 109 -6.81 -18.19 -21.03
C VAL A 109 -6.71 -17.90 -19.55
N GLY A 110 -5.98 -16.85 -19.17
CA GLY A 110 -5.83 -16.41 -17.79
C GLY A 110 -6.40 -15.03 -17.50
N CYS A 111 -6.52 -14.71 -16.22
CA CYS A 111 -7.00 -13.43 -15.69
C CYS A 111 -6.02 -12.88 -14.64
N PHE A 112 -5.75 -11.57 -14.67
CA PHE A 112 -4.91 -10.91 -13.66
C PHE A 112 -5.56 -9.64 -13.11
N GLY A 113 -5.84 -9.59 -11.81
CA GLY A 113 -6.62 -8.52 -11.19
C GLY A 113 -5.82 -7.46 -10.42
N GLY A 114 -6.54 -6.42 -9.99
CA GLY A 114 -6.02 -5.32 -9.18
C GLY A 114 -6.72 -5.19 -7.82
N GLY A 115 -5.93 -5.02 -6.75
CA GLY A 115 -6.43 -4.61 -5.42
C GLY A 115 -6.92 -3.15 -5.32
N GLY A 116 -7.22 -2.53 -6.45
CA GLY A 116 -7.91 -1.23 -6.56
C GLY A 116 -9.38 -1.34 -6.94
N LEU A 117 -9.80 -2.48 -7.51
CA LEU A 117 -11.19 -2.79 -7.87
C LEU A 117 -12.12 -2.75 -6.65
N THR A 118 -13.40 -2.41 -6.85
CA THR A 118 -14.45 -2.52 -5.82
C THR A 118 -14.67 -3.97 -5.38
N ASN A 119 -15.39 -4.19 -4.29
CA ASN A 119 -15.74 -5.53 -3.82
C ASN A 119 -16.60 -6.29 -4.83
N GLU A 120 -17.49 -5.58 -5.51
CA GLU A 120 -18.39 -6.07 -6.55
C GLU A 120 -17.58 -6.49 -7.78
N GLN A 121 -16.67 -5.63 -8.26
CA GLN A 121 -15.76 -5.94 -9.37
C GLN A 121 -14.81 -7.11 -9.01
N ALA A 122 -14.23 -7.11 -7.80
CA ALA A 122 -13.35 -8.17 -7.31
C ALA A 122 -14.06 -9.54 -7.26
N TYR A 123 -15.30 -9.54 -6.78
CA TYR A 123 -16.19 -10.70 -6.74
C TYR A 123 -16.56 -11.19 -8.15
N GLN A 124 -17.04 -10.28 -9.00
CA GLN A 124 -17.53 -10.63 -10.32
C GLN A 124 -16.39 -11.08 -11.25
N PHE A 125 -15.18 -10.53 -11.12
CA PHE A 125 -14.01 -11.02 -11.86
C PHE A 125 -13.60 -12.44 -11.40
N GLY A 126 -13.68 -12.72 -10.09
CA GLY A 126 -13.50 -14.07 -9.53
C GLY A 126 -14.55 -15.09 -10.00
N LYS A 127 -15.78 -14.63 -10.28
CA LYS A 127 -16.86 -15.40 -10.91
C LYS A 127 -16.65 -15.58 -12.42
N PHE A 128 -16.27 -14.52 -13.12
CA PHE A 128 -16.04 -14.48 -14.57
C PHE A 128 -15.01 -15.51 -15.03
N ALA A 129 -13.83 -15.54 -14.40
CA ALA A 129 -12.81 -16.52 -14.71
C ALA A 129 -13.30 -17.97 -14.53
N ARG A 130 -14.13 -18.23 -13.51
CA ARG A 130 -14.56 -19.60 -13.14
C ARG A 130 -15.84 -20.08 -13.83
N VAL A 131 -16.70 -19.16 -14.26
CA VAL A 131 -18.01 -19.48 -14.87
C VAL A 131 -18.02 -19.17 -16.38
N ALA A 132 -17.58 -17.98 -16.80
CA ALA A 132 -17.60 -17.58 -18.21
C ALA A 132 -16.39 -18.12 -18.99
N LEU A 133 -15.18 -17.99 -18.44
CA LEU A 133 -13.96 -18.58 -19.04
C LEU A 133 -13.70 -20.03 -18.61
N ARG A 134 -14.23 -20.45 -17.46
CA ARG A 134 -14.01 -21.79 -16.86
C ARG A 134 -12.52 -22.15 -16.64
N THR A 135 -11.67 -21.15 -16.41
CA THR A 135 -10.22 -21.26 -16.18
C THR A 135 -9.87 -21.24 -14.70
N SER A 136 -8.90 -22.06 -14.29
CA SER A 136 -8.28 -21.97 -12.96
C SER A 136 -7.29 -20.80 -12.84
N GLN A 137 -6.83 -20.25 -13.98
CA GLN A 137 -5.70 -19.33 -14.07
C GLN A 137 -6.09 -17.87 -13.75
N ILE A 138 -6.51 -17.61 -12.52
CA ILE A 138 -6.74 -16.26 -11.99
C ILE A 138 -5.94 -15.99 -10.71
N ASP A 139 -5.22 -14.88 -10.66
CA ASP A 139 -4.73 -14.28 -9.41
C ASP A 139 -4.62 -12.75 -9.57
N TYR A 140 -4.09 -12.04 -8.58
CA TYR A 140 -4.10 -10.58 -8.58
C TYR A 140 -2.93 -9.96 -7.80
N ASN A 141 -2.66 -8.67 -8.01
CA ASN A 141 -1.47 -8.00 -7.43
C ASN A 141 -1.45 -7.93 -5.89
N GLY A 142 -2.56 -8.20 -5.20
CA GLY A 142 -2.57 -8.33 -3.74
C GLY A 142 -1.78 -9.55 -3.23
N ARG A 143 -1.54 -10.57 -4.07
CA ARG A 143 -0.58 -11.66 -3.80
C ARG A 143 0.81 -11.13 -3.45
N PHE A 144 1.25 -10.05 -4.11
CA PHE A 144 2.54 -9.39 -3.89
C PHE A 144 2.55 -8.46 -2.66
N CYS A 145 1.39 -8.27 -2.00
CA CYS A 145 1.21 -7.26 -0.96
C CYS A 145 1.17 -7.87 0.44
N MET A 146 0.13 -8.65 0.76
CA MET A 146 -0.20 -9.04 2.14
C MET A 146 -0.12 -10.55 2.39
N SER A 147 0.10 -11.36 1.36
CA SER A 147 -0.21 -12.80 1.41
C SER A 147 0.61 -13.58 2.44
N SER A 148 1.83 -13.15 2.76
CA SER A 148 2.64 -13.72 3.85
C SER A 148 2.06 -13.45 5.24
N ALA A 149 1.60 -12.22 5.52
CA ALA A 149 0.94 -11.91 6.79
C ALA A 149 -0.43 -12.61 6.88
N ALA A 150 -1.18 -12.68 5.78
CA ALA A 150 -2.41 -13.47 5.69
C ALA A 150 -2.17 -14.96 5.95
N GLY A 151 -1.07 -15.53 5.46
CA GLY A 151 -0.64 -16.90 5.74
C GLY A 151 -0.33 -17.11 7.22
N ALA A 152 0.41 -16.20 7.84
CA ALA A 152 0.75 -16.26 9.27
C ALA A 152 -0.49 -16.12 10.16
N ALA A 153 -1.38 -15.17 9.85
CA ALA A 153 -2.64 -14.95 10.56
C ALA A 153 -3.61 -16.16 10.42
N ASN A 154 -3.65 -16.82 9.26
CA ASN A 154 -4.38 -18.08 9.11
C ASN A 154 -3.74 -19.25 9.88
N ARG A 155 -2.40 -19.35 9.94
CA ARG A 155 -1.71 -20.37 10.77
C ARG A 155 -2.00 -20.17 12.26
N ALA A 156 -1.91 -18.93 12.74
CA ALA A 156 -1.96 -18.60 14.16
C ALA A 156 -3.38 -18.38 14.69
N PHE A 157 -4.22 -17.60 14.00
CA PHE A 157 -5.54 -17.20 14.49
C PHE A 157 -6.70 -17.91 13.78
N GLY A 158 -6.43 -18.56 12.63
CA GLY A 158 -7.47 -19.10 11.77
C GLY A 158 -8.22 -18.04 10.95
N LEU A 159 -7.67 -16.83 10.81
CA LEU A 159 -8.28 -15.75 10.02
C LEU A 159 -7.25 -14.72 9.57
N ASP A 160 -7.39 -14.25 8.32
CA ASP A 160 -6.72 -13.06 7.79
C ASP A 160 -7.69 -11.86 7.85
N ARG A 161 -7.27 -10.79 8.52
CA ARG A 161 -7.84 -9.43 8.46
C ARG A 161 -6.69 -8.48 8.77
N GLY A 162 -6.56 -7.38 8.02
CA GLY A 162 -5.44 -6.44 8.13
C GLY A 162 -5.19 -5.98 9.57
N LEU A 163 -6.02 -5.06 10.06
CA LEU A 163 -6.12 -4.80 11.49
C LEU A 163 -7.34 -5.57 12.05
N PRO A 164 -7.17 -6.43 13.08
CA PRO A 164 -8.27 -7.11 13.75
C PRO A 164 -9.01 -6.22 14.76
N PHE A 165 -8.75 -4.92 14.75
CA PHE A 165 -9.32 -3.88 15.60
C PHE A 165 -9.41 -2.57 14.79
N PRO A 166 -10.24 -1.58 15.19
CA PRO A 166 -10.29 -0.29 14.52
C PRO A 166 -8.97 0.47 14.64
N LEU A 167 -8.66 1.34 13.68
CA LEU A 167 -7.48 2.21 13.72
C LEU A 167 -7.46 3.10 14.97
N ALA A 168 -8.63 3.39 15.56
CA ALA A 168 -8.78 4.08 16.83
C ALA A 168 -7.98 3.44 17.98
N ASP A 169 -7.89 2.12 18.07
CA ASP A 169 -7.15 1.41 19.13
C ASP A 169 -5.64 1.75 19.10
N VAL A 170 -5.09 2.11 17.94
CA VAL A 170 -3.71 2.59 17.81
C VAL A 170 -3.49 3.92 18.54
N GLY A 171 -4.51 4.78 18.62
CA GLY A 171 -4.49 6.03 19.38
C GLY A 171 -4.68 5.86 20.89
N GLU A 172 -4.96 4.65 21.38
CA GLU A 172 -5.21 4.33 22.80
C GLU A 172 -4.15 3.36 23.38
N ALA A 173 -3.08 3.09 22.65
CA ALA A 173 -2.01 2.17 23.06
C ALA A 173 -0.89 2.86 23.86
N ASP A 174 -0.43 2.22 24.95
CA ASP A 174 0.75 2.65 25.71
C ASP A 174 2.04 2.39 24.94
N VAL A 175 2.05 1.37 24.07
CA VAL A 175 3.21 0.94 23.29
C VAL A 175 2.79 0.51 21.90
N LEU A 176 3.43 1.11 20.90
CA LEU A 176 3.28 0.76 19.50
C LEU A 176 4.63 0.27 18.97
N LEU A 177 4.67 -0.94 18.41
CA LEU A 177 5.82 -1.44 17.66
C LEU A 177 5.44 -1.59 16.19
N LEU A 178 5.99 -0.72 15.34
CA LEU A 178 5.83 -0.80 13.89
C LEU A 178 7.02 -1.57 13.28
N VAL A 179 6.75 -2.55 12.43
CA VAL A 179 7.78 -3.41 11.83
C VAL A 179 7.68 -3.40 10.31
N GLY A 180 8.74 -2.92 9.65
CA GLY A 180 8.82 -2.85 8.19
C GLY A 180 7.77 -1.91 7.58
N SER A 181 7.37 -0.88 8.33
CA SER A 181 6.21 -0.03 8.04
C SER A 181 6.57 1.46 8.17
N ASN A 182 6.10 2.25 7.21
CA ASN A 182 6.34 3.69 7.15
C ASN A 182 5.04 4.44 6.78
N PRO A 183 4.06 4.53 7.71
CA PRO A 183 2.82 5.29 7.50
C PRO A 183 3.05 6.76 7.13
N ALA A 184 4.13 7.40 7.59
CA ALA A 184 4.40 8.81 7.28
C ALA A 184 4.45 9.12 5.77
N ASP A 185 4.96 8.20 4.93
CA ASP A 185 4.93 8.36 3.47
C ASP A 185 3.73 7.64 2.82
N THR A 186 3.36 6.47 3.36
CA THR A 186 2.41 5.55 2.70
C THR A 186 0.95 5.79 3.05
N MET A 187 0.66 6.31 4.25
CA MET A 187 -0.67 6.65 4.77
C MET A 187 -0.59 7.88 5.70
N PRO A 188 -0.21 9.08 5.21
CA PRO A 188 0.15 10.18 6.09
C PRO A 188 -0.91 10.57 7.15
N PRO A 189 -2.23 10.56 6.86
CA PRO A 189 -3.26 10.85 7.87
C PRO A 189 -3.42 9.77 8.96
N ALA A 190 -2.75 8.62 8.86
CA ALA A 190 -2.67 7.65 9.95
C ALA A 190 -1.67 8.06 11.05
N MET A 191 -0.74 8.99 10.77
CA MET A 191 0.24 9.47 11.76
C MET A 191 -0.42 10.07 13.00
N GLN A 192 -1.57 10.74 12.85
CA GLN A 192 -2.33 11.31 13.97
C GLN A 192 -2.71 10.29 15.05
N TYR A 193 -2.78 9.00 14.72
CA TYR A 193 -3.02 7.94 15.71
C TYR A 193 -1.77 7.60 16.52
N LEU A 194 -0.60 7.63 15.87
CA LEU A 194 0.69 7.51 16.56
C LEU A 194 0.92 8.74 17.44
N ASP A 195 0.54 9.92 16.95
CA ASP A 195 0.67 11.18 17.68
C ASP A 195 -0.31 11.25 18.85
N ALA A 196 -1.59 10.88 18.68
CA ALA A 196 -2.56 10.79 19.79
C ALA A 196 -2.20 9.76 20.86
N SER A 197 -1.47 8.69 20.51
CA SER A 197 -0.86 7.76 21.48
C SER A 197 0.28 8.46 22.23
N ARG A 198 1.21 9.11 21.52
CA ARG A 198 2.35 9.86 22.11
C ARG A 198 1.89 11.01 23.01
N GLU A 199 0.84 11.73 22.63
CA GLU A 199 0.15 12.78 23.41
C GLU A 199 -0.52 12.26 24.70
N LYS A 200 -0.54 10.95 24.95
CA LYS A 200 -0.99 10.34 26.21
C LYS A 200 0.15 9.67 26.99
N GLY A 201 1.40 9.80 26.53
CA GLY A 201 2.56 9.09 27.08
C GLY A 201 2.86 7.76 26.41
N GLY A 202 2.17 7.44 25.31
CA GLY A 202 2.39 6.25 24.51
C GLY A 202 3.75 6.24 23.82
N ARG A 203 4.33 5.04 23.68
CA ARG A 203 5.73 4.82 23.32
C ARG A 203 5.83 4.16 21.94
N LEU A 204 6.28 4.92 20.95
CA LEU A 204 6.47 4.44 19.57
C LEU A 204 7.86 3.84 19.38
N PHE A 205 7.90 2.60 18.89
CA PHE A 205 9.09 1.87 18.44
C PHE A 205 8.95 1.55 16.96
N VAL A 206 10.04 1.68 16.20
CA VAL A 206 10.05 1.40 14.75
C VAL A 206 11.23 0.50 14.39
N VAL A 207 10.92 -0.63 13.74
CA VAL A 207 11.89 -1.54 13.11
C VAL A 207 11.85 -1.28 11.61
N ASP A 208 12.90 -0.65 11.08
CA ASP A 208 13.03 -0.26 9.67
C ASP A 208 14.53 -0.12 9.33
N PRO A 209 15.09 -0.77 8.28
CA PRO A 209 16.48 -0.56 7.88
C PRO A 209 16.80 0.90 7.53
N ARG A 210 15.80 1.75 7.28
CA ARG A 210 15.93 3.18 6.99
C ARG A 210 15.40 4.05 8.14
N ARG A 211 16.03 5.19 8.36
CA ARG A 211 15.62 6.23 9.33
C ARG A 211 14.53 7.12 8.71
N THR A 212 13.43 6.49 8.30
CA THR A 212 12.25 7.08 7.64
C THR A 212 11.57 8.16 8.48
N ALA A 213 10.64 8.92 7.90
CA ALA A 213 9.88 9.92 8.64
C ALA A 213 9.12 9.32 9.84
N THR A 214 8.60 8.09 9.70
CA THR A 214 8.02 7.33 10.83
C THR A 214 9.09 6.98 11.87
N ALA A 215 10.25 6.45 11.46
CA ALA A 215 11.33 6.11 12.39
C ALA A 215 11.89 7.32 13.16
N ARG A 216 11.89 8.52 12.56
CA ARG A 216 12.30 9.77 13.22
C ARG A 216 11.30 10.28 14.27
N ALA A 217 10.05 9.80 14.27
CA ALA A 217 9.03 10.12 15.28
C ALA A 217 9.04 9.15 16.47
N ALA A 218 9.82 8.05 16.40
CA ALA A 218 9.88 7.02 17.42
C ALA A 218 10.74 7.42 18.64
N GLU A 219 10.45 6.83 19.82
CA GLU A 219 11.34 6.87 20.99
C GLU A 219 12.65 6.10 20.72
N LEU A 220 12.56 5.06 19.89
CA LEU A 220 13.66 4.19 19.54
C LEU A 220 13.45 3.56 18.16
N HIS A 221 14.42 3.83 17.29
CA HIS A 221 14.54 3.23 15.96
C HIS A 221 15.49 2.02 16.04
N LEU A 222 15.05 0.89 15.48
CA LEU A 222 15.82 -0.34 15.34
C LEU A 222 16.07 -0.53 13.83
N ALA A 223 17.34 -0.56 13.42
CA ALA A 223 17.73 -0.63 12.01
C ALA A 223 18.36 -1.98 11.65
N PRO A 224 17.58 -3.09 11.55
CA PRO A 224 18.13 -4.39 11.18
C PRO A 224 18.66 -4.39 9.74
N LEU A 225 19.59 -5.30 9.44
CA LEU A 225 19.92 -5.68 8.07
C LEU A 225 18.68 -6.32 7.40
N PRO A 226 18.28 -5.93 6.18
CA PRO A 226 17.05 -6.44 5.56
C PRO A 226 17.02 -7.98 5.44
N GLY A 227 15.94 -8.61 5.89
CA GLY A 227 15.79 -10.08 5.91
C GLY A 227 16.18 -10.73 7.23
N THR A 228 16.74 -9.96 8.18
CA THR A 228 17.04 -10.44 9.55
C THR A 228 15.90 -10.16 10.54
N ASP A 229 14.78 -9.61 10.07
CA ASP A 229 13.56 -9.29 10.81
C ASP A 229 13.03 -10.45 11.67
N LEU A 230 13.12 -11.69 11.17
CA LEU A 230 12.74 -12.91 11.90
C LEU A 230 13.71 -13.21 13.05
N ALA A 231 15.02 -13.05 12.83
CA ALA A 231 16.02 -13.18 13.89
C ALA A 231 15.80 -12.13 14.98
N LEU A 232 15.47 -10.89 14.61
CA LEU A 232 15.10 -9.84 15.56
C LEU A 232 13.83 -10.21 16.34
N ALA A 233 12.77 -10.68 15.68
CA ALA A 233 11.55 -11.13 16.34
C ALA A 233 11.82 -12.26 17.33
N ASN A 234 12.57 -13.29 16.93
CA ASN A 234 12.97 -14.40 17.80
C ASN A 234 13.95 -13.99 18.91
N GLY A 235 14.77 -12.95 18.71
CA GLY A 235 15.67 -12.38 19.71
C GLY A 235 14.97 -11.49 20.73
N LEU A 236 14.05 -10.64 20.28
CA LEU A 236 13.10 -9.94 21.14
C LEU A 236 12.26 -10.96 21.91
N LEU A 237 11.88 -12.07 21.28
CA LEU A 237 11.16 -13.13 21.93
C LEU A 237 12.09 -13.97 22.85
N HIS A 238 13.40 -14.08 22.60
CA HIS A 238 14.38 -14.65 23.54
C HIS A 238 14.75 -13.72 24.71
N ILE A 239 14.71 -12.40 24.54
CA ILE A 239 14.95 -11.39 25.59
C ILE A 239 13.69 -11.08 26.36
N ALA A 240 12.55 -11.19 25.68
CA ALA A 240 11.33 -11.50 26.36
C ALA A 240 11.51 -12.79 27.12
N VAL A 241 12.52 -13.66 26.82
CA VAL A 241 12.95 -14.82 27.63
C VAL A 241 14.18 -14.28 28.50
N ALA A 242 15.18 -15.02 29.00
CA ALA A 242 15.92 -14.88 30.27
C ALA A 242 15.18 -14.55 31.63
N GLU A 243 13.99 -13.91 31.74
CA GLU A 243 13.75 -12.98 32.88
C GLU A 243 12.30 -12.85 33.58
N GLY A 244 11.21 -13.58 33.23
CA GLY A 244 9.75 -13.57 33.74
C GLY A 244 8.63 -12.51 33.33
N LEU A 245 7.87 -12.59 32.16
CA LEU A 245 6.94 -11.58 31.44
C LEU A 245 5.68 -12.25 30.86
N VAL A 246 5.81 -13.44 30.27
CA VAL A 246 4.75 -14.07 29.47
C VAL A 246 3.53 -14.09 30.35
N ASP A 247 2.42 -13.76 29.72
CA ASP A 247 1.14 -13.94 30.35
C ASP A 247 0.87 -15.46 30.35
N GLU A 248 1.53 -16.19 31.27
CA GLU A 248 1.47 -17.66 31.35
C GLU A 248 0.02 -18.12 31.51
N HIS A 249 -0.83 -17.27 32.12
CA HIS A 249 -2.26 -17.46 32.19
C HIS A 249 -2.94 -17.33 30.82
N TYR A 250 -2.73 -16.24 30.07
CA TYR A 250 -3.21 -16.10 28.69
C TYR A 250 -2.73 -17.25 27.80
N VAL A 251 -1.45 -17.61 27.90
CA VAL A 251 -0.83 -18.69 27.12
C VAL A 251 -1.50 -20.03 27.45
N ALA A 252 -1.60 -20.39 28.74
CA ALA A 252 -2.23 -21.63 29.19
C ALA A 252 -3.75 -21.69 28.94
N ALA A 253 -4.44 -20.54 28.85
CA ALA A 253 -5.88 -20.48 28.61
C ALA A 253 -6.25 -20.38 27.11
N ARG A 254 -5.56 -19.53 26.34
CA ARG A 254 -6.00 -19.04 25.02
C ARG A 254 -5.13 -19.46 23.85
N THR A 255 -4.00 -20.14 24.09
CA THR A 255 -3.08 -20.57 23.02
C THR A 255 -2.85 -22.08 23.01
N THR A 256 -2.55 -22.70 21.87
CA THR A 256 -2.13 -24.09 21.77
C THR A 256 -0.73 -24.24 21.20
N GLY A 257 -0.10 -25.34 21.61
CA GLY A 257 1.28 -25.63 21.28
C GLY A 257 2.28 -24.73 22.00
N TRP A 258 2.12 -24.43 23.30
CA TRP A 258 3.20 -23.84 24.14
C TRP A 258 4.29 -24.90 24.55
N ASP A 259 4.58 -25.89 23.67
CA ASP A 259 5.91 -26.54 23.50
C ASP A 259 6.59 -26.50 22.05
N ALA A 260 6.04 -25.78 21.03
CA ALA A 260 6.60 -25.28 19.70
C ALA A 260 7.44 -23.90 19.49
N VAL A 261 7.15 -22.67 20.00
CA VAL A 261 7.78 -21.37 20.53
C VAL A 261 8.58 -21.01 21.97
N ARG A 262 9.04 -21.51 23.27
CA ARG A 262 9.88 -22.61 24.20
C ARG A 262 11.38 -23.17 24.07
N ALA A 263 11.71 -24.17 23.22
CA ALA A 263 13.08 -24.64 22.84
C ALA A 263 13.93 -23.87 21.74
N SER A 264 13.72 -23.98 20.42
CA SER A 264 14.48 -23.34 19.29
C SER A 264 15.01 -21.90 19.44
N VAL A 265 14.21 -20.87 19.76
CA VAL A 265 14.65 -19.50 20.05
C VAL A 265 15.55 -19.41 21.30
N GLN A 266 15.78 -20.46 22.08
CA GLN A 266 16.98 -20.54 22.96
C GLN A 266 18.25 -20.31 22.14
N ALA A 267 18.30 -20.85 20.91
CA ALA A 267 19.38 -20.60 19.95
C ALA A 267 19.35 -19.17 19.34
N SER A 268 18.39 -18.33 19.69
CA SER A 268 18.28 -16.90 19.30
C SER A 268 18.70 -15.97 20.44
N TRP A 269 19.72 -16.35 21.21
CA TRP A 269 20.24 -15.55 22.32
C TRP A 269 20.75 -14.17 21.85
N PRO A 270 20.76 -13.14 22.73
CA PRO A 270 20.75 -11.75 22.31
C PRO A 270 21.94 -11.35 21.44
N ASP A 271 23.14 -11.73 21.87
CA ASP A 271 24.40 -11.39 21.21
C ASP A 271 24.50 -12.01 19.80
N ARG A 272 23.87 -13.18 19.58
CA ARG A 272 23.78 -13.78 18.24
C ARG A 272 22.88 -12.95 17.34
N VAL A 273 21.74 -12.49 17.87
CA VAL A 273 20.79 -11.67 17.12
C VAL A 273 21.34 -10.28 16.86
N GLU A 274 22.10 -9.69 17.78
CA GLU A 274 22.83 -8.44 17.58
C GLU A 274 23.85 -8.56 16.44
N ARG A 275 24.65 -9.64 16.41
CA ARG A 275 25.59 -9.90 15.30
C ARG A 275 24.91 -10.17 13.95
N LEU A 276 23.72 -10.78 13.94
CA LEU A 276 22.96 -11.02 12.71
C LEU A 276 22.28 -9.74 12.17
N THR A 277 21.65 -8.98 13.06
CA THR A 277 20.79 -7.85 12.69
C THR A 277 21.52 -6.50 12.65
N GLY A 278 22.57 -6.33 13.45
CA GLY A 278 23.15 -5.02 13.78
C GLY A 278 22.31 -4.18 14.75
N VAL A 279 21.25 -4.74 15.36
CA VAL A 279 20.44 -4.06 16.38
C VAL A 279 21.03 -4.33 17.77
N PRO A 280 21.33 -3.31 18.59
CA PRO A 280 21.93 -3.53 19.91
C PRO A 280 21.03 -4.30 20.90
N VAL A 281 21.60 -5.20 21.70
CA VAL A 281 20.88 -5.96 22.75
C VAL A 281 20.17 -5.03 23.74
N ALA A 282 20.77 -3.88 24.07
CA ALA A 282 20.16 -2.88 24.94
C ALA A 282 18.87 -2.26 24.32
N ALA A 283 18.84 -2.08 22.99
CA ALA A 283 17.65 -1.61 22.28
C ALA A 283 16.56 -2.69 22.27
N MET A 284 16.94 -3.96 22.03
CA MET A 284 16.00 -5.08 22.11
C MET A 284 15.37 -5.22 23.50
N ARG A 285 16.18 -5.16 24.57
CA ARG A 285 15.69 -5.14 25.97
C ARG A 285 14.70 -4.00 26.22
N ARG A 286 14.96 -2.78 25.72
CA ARG A 286 14.01 -1.65 25.85
C ARG A 286 12.66 -1.93 25.21
N VAL A 287 12.61 -2.52 24.00
CA VAL A 287 11.35 -2.86 23.30
C VAL A 287 10.58 -3.95 24.05
N VAL A 288 11.26 -5.00 24.47
CA VAL A 288 10.67 -6.12 25.22
C VAL A 288 10.05 -5.66 26.53
N LEU A 289 10.83 -4.91 27.32
CA LEU A 289 10.35 -4.31 28.56
C LEU A 289 9.19 -3.37 28.28
N ALA A 290 9.21 -2.61 27.18
CA ALA A 290 8.09 -1.78 26.80
C ALA A 290 6.79 -2.59 26.62
N LEU A 291 6.77 -3.58 25.72
CA LEU A 291 5.56 -4.28 25.28
C LEU A 291 4.76 -4.95 26.40
N ALA A 292 5.25 -6.02 27.04
CA ALA A 292 4.52 -6.68 28.14
C ALA A 292 4.68 -5.94 29.48
N GLY A 293 5.23 -4.73 29.43
CA GLY A 293 5.11 -3.72 30.44
C GLY A 293 3.84 -2.89 30.41
N ALA A 294 3.14 -2.86 29.27
CA ALA A 294 1.95 -2.06 29.04
C ALA A 294 0.71 -2.61 29.77
N GLN A 295 -0.37 -1.84 29.71
CA GLN A 295 -1.75 -2.33 29.73
C GLN A 295 -2.22 -2.54 28.28
N ASN A 296 -2.00 -1.54 27.41
CA ASN A 296 -2.36 -1.57 26.00
C ASN A 296 -1.11 -1.60 25.11
N ALA A 297 -0.89 -2.66 24.33
CA ALA A 297 0.25 -2.74 23.41
C ALA A 297 -0.08 -3.43 22.08
N ILE A 298 0.40 -2.83 20.98
CA ILE A 298 0.11 -3.29 19.61
C ILE A 298 1.42 -3.46 18.82
N VAL A 299 1.53 -4.61 18.12
CA VAL A 299 2.60 -4.91 17.16
C VAL A 299 2.02 -4.88 15.75
N LEU A 300 2.43 -3.94 14.89
CA LEU A 300 1.97 -3.84 13.50
C LEU A 300 3.08 -4.19 12.51
N THR A 301 2.87 -5.20 11.67
CA THR A 301 3.77 -5.51 10.56
C THR A 301 3.33 -4.82 9.26
N ALA A 302 4.27 -4.65 8.35
CA ALA A 302 3.99 -4.36 6.95
C ALA A 302 5.09 -4.94 6.05
N ARG A 303 5.17 -4.45 4.81
CA ARG A 303 5.96 -5.04 3.71
C ARG A 303 7.43 -5.29 4.01
N GLY A 304 8.08 -4.50 4.86
CA GLY A 304 9.47 -4.73 5.26
C GLY A 304 9.68 -6.05 6.02
N ALA A 305 8.67 -6.53 6.77
CA ALA A 305 8.71 -7.82 7.44
C ALA A 305 8.17 -8.98 6.56
N GLU A 306 7.40 -8.67 5.52
CA GLU A 306 6.54 -9.66 4.84
C GLU A 306 7.00 -10.04 3.42
N GLN A 307 7.62 -9.12 2.68
CA GLN A 307 8.05 -9.34 1.28
C GLN A 307 9.44 -10.00 1.19
N HIS A 308 9.55 -11.18 1.81
CA HIS A 308 10.74 -12.05 1.85
C HIS A 308 10.35 -13.49 1.48
N ARG A 309 11.32 -14.32 1.03
CA ARG A 309 11.14 -15.77 0.79
C ARG A 309 10.71 -16.58 2.03
N HIS A 310 10.83 -16.00 3.22
CA HIS A 310 10.33 -16.59 4.46
C HIS A 310 9.42 -15.60 5.21
N GLY A 311 8.75 -14.70 4.49
CA GLY A 311 7.91 -13.65 5.07
C GLY A 311 6.72 -14.16 5.88
N THR A 312 6.17 -15.33 5.53
CA THR A 312 5.10 -15.97 6.33
C THR A 312 5.64 -16.43 7.68
N ASP A 313 6.90 -16.85 7.72
CA ASP A 313 7.62 -17.20 8.94
C ASP A 313 8.06 -15.96 9.73
N THR A 314 8.50 -14.88 9.06
CA THR A 314 8.79 -13.60 9.72
C THR A 314 7.56 -13.01 10.41
N ALA A 315 6.42 -12.93 9.73
CA ALA A 315 5.18 -12.45 10.32
C ALA A 315 4.72 -13.33 11.50
N GLN A 316 4.88 -14.65 11.39
CA GLN A 316 4.61 -15.60 12.49
C GLN A 316 5.51 -15.36 13.70
N ALA A 317 6.79 -14.99 13.53
CA ALA A 317 7.68 -14.66 14.65
C ALA A 317 7.20 -13.42 15.45
N TRP A 318 6.62 -12.42 14.76
CA TRP A 318 6.00 -11.26 15.40
C TRP A 318 4.66 -11.60 16.08
N ILE A 319 3.85 -12.48 15.48
CA ILE A 319 2.65 -13.02 16.11
C ILE A 319 3.01 -13.83 17.37
N ASN A 320 4.08 -14.62 17.32
CA ASN A 320 4.58 -15.38 18.46
C ASN A 320 4.98 -14.45 19.61
N LEU A 321 5.64 -13.32 19.33
CA LEU A 321 5.90 -12.30 20.35
C LEU A 321 4.60 -11.72 20.91
N ALA A 322 3.65 -11.34 20.07
CA ALA A 322 2.37 -10.78 20.52
C ALA A 322 1.50 -11.76 21.33
N LEU A 323 1.52 -13.06 21.01
CA LEU A 323 0.82 -14.11 21.75
C LEU A 323 1.50 -14.41 23.09
N ALA A 324 2.84 -14.46 23.13
CA ALA A 324 3.61 -14.66 24.35
C ALA A 324 3.32 -13.53 25.37
N LEU A 325 3.27 -12.30 24.89
CA LEU A 325 2.99 -11.12 25.70
C LEU A 325 1.49 -10.90 25.96
N GLY A 326 0.63 -11.85 25.57
CA GLY A 326 -0.81 -11.84 25.84
C GLY A 326 -1.60 -10.74 25.13
N LEU A 327 -1.09 -10.17 24.04
CA LEU A 327 -1.65 -8.96 23.44
C LEU A 327 -2.92 -9.22 22.60
N VAL A 328 -2.98 -10.36 21.90
CA VAL A 328 -3.99 -10.60 20.86
C VAL A 328 -5.36 -10.96 21.45
N GLY A 329 -6.43 -10.33 20.94
CA GLY A 329 -7.79 -10.58 21.44
C GLY A 329 -8.11 -9.85 22.76
N ARG A 330 -7.46 -8.71 22.99
CA ARG A 330 -7.77 -7.77 24.07
C ARG A 330 -8.05 -6.37 23.46
N PRO A 331 -9.00 -5.57 23.97
CA PRO A 331 -9.20 -4.19 23.50
C PRO A 331 -7.92 -3.36 23.63
N GLY A 332 -7.65 -2.46 22.68
CA GLY A 332 -6.44 -1.62 22.72
C GLY A 332 -5.10 -2.36 22.52
N SER A 333 -5.13 -3.66 22.21
CA SER A 333 -3.94 -4.50 22.12
C SER A 333 -3.98 -5.50 20.96
N GLY A 334 -2.80 -5.99 20.55
CA GLY A 334 -2.69 -7.18 19.72
C GLY A 334 -1.62 -7.13 18.64
N TRP A 335 -1.92 -7.79 17.53
CA TRP A 335 -1.10 -7.82 16.33
C TRP A 335 -1.98 -7.51 15.12
N GLY A 336 -1.42 -6.85 14.10
CA GLY A 336 -2.06 -6.65 12.80
C GLY A 336 -1.05 -6.40 11.69
N THR A 337 -1.50 -6.45 10.43
CA THR A 337 -0.72 -6.05 9.26
C THR A 337 -1.38 -4.87 8.52
N VAL A 338 -0.57 -3.89 8.14
CA VAL A 338 -1.03 -2.61 7.57
C VAL A 338 -1.34 -2.77 6.08
N THR A 339 -2.62 -2.91 5.70
CA THR A 339 -3.09 -3.15 4.31
C THR A 339 -2.63 -2.07 3.31
N GLY A 340 -2.18 -2.45 2.12
CA GLY A 340 -1.55 -1.50 1.18
C GLY A 340 -2.51 -0.68 0.32
N GLN A 341 -3.17 -1.33 -0.65
CA GLN A 341 -4.03 -0.70 -1.66
C GLN A 341 -5.44 -0.42 -1.12
N GLY A 342 -6.14 0.53 -1.75
CA GLY A 342 -7.49 0.97 -1.36
C GLY A 342 -8.46 -0.15 -1.02
N ASN A 343 -8.61 -1.16 -1.90
CA ASN A 343 -9.37 -2.38 -1.62
C ASN A 343 -8.46 -3.63 -1.52
N GLY A 344 -7.26 -3.46 -0.95
CA GLY A 344 -6.31 -4.55 -0.77
C GLY A 344 -6.83 -5.67 0.14
N GLN A 345 -7.82 -5.37 0.99
CA GLN A 345 -8.49 -6.30 1.91
C GLN A 345 -9.61 -7.06 1.19
N GLY A 346 -10.60 -6.39 0.57
CA GLY A 346 -11.71 -7.04 -0.14
C GLY A 346 -11.26 -7.90 -1.33
N GLY A 347 -10.19 -7.50 -2.01
CA GLY A 347 -9.55 -8.34 -3.05
C GLY A 347 -9.04 -9.71 -2.56
N ARG A 348 -8.76 -9.89 -1.25
CA ARG A 348 -8.45 -11.22 -0.67
C ARG A 348 -9.71 -12.00 -0.30
N GLU A 349 -10.79 -11.30 0.05
CA GLU A 349 -12.01 -11.89 0.61
C GLU A 349 -12.94 -12.47 -0.45
N HIS A 350 -12.93 -11.90 -1.66
CA HIS A 350 -14.02 -12.09 -2.64
C HIS A 350 -13.64 -12.94 -3.87
N GLY A 351 -12.49 -13.63 -3.86
CA GLY A 351 -12.21 -14.71 -4.82
C GLY A 351 -11.37 -14.35 -6.06
N GLN A 352 -10.76 -13.16 -6.14
CA GLN A 352 -9.74 -12.86 -7.17
C GLN A 352 -8.51 -13.80 -7.08
N LYS A 353 -8.27 -14.39 -5.91
CA LYS A 353 -7.11 -15.24 -5.63
C LYS A 353 -7.35 -16.68 -6.10
N ALA A 354 -6.37 -17.29 -6.77
CA ALA A 354 -6.44 -18.61 -7.42
C ALA A 354 -7.11 -19.72 -6.59
N ASP A 355 -6.75 -19.81 -5.31
CA ASP A 355 -7.16 -20.88 -4.38
C ASP A 355 -8.47 -20.59 -3.60
N GLN A 356 -9.11 -19.43 -3.80
CA GLN A 356 -10.23 -18.98 -2.97
C GLN A 356 -11.52 -18.65 -3.73
N LEU A 357 -12.62 -18.85 -3.01
CA LEU A 357 -13.99 -18.46 -3.31
C LEU A 357 -14.42 -17.32 -2.35
N PRO A 358 -15.51 -16.60 -2.65
CA PRO A 358 -15.98 -15.49 -1.82
C PRO A 358 -16.22 -15.83 -0.34
N GLY A 359 -15.95 -14.88 0.56
CA GLY A 359 -16.10 -15.03 2.01
C GLY A 359 -14.92 -15.74 2.70
N TYR A 360 -13.73 -15.72 2.09
CA TYR A 360 -12.56 -16.57 2.43
C TYR A 360 -12.86 -18.08 2.37
N ARG A 361 -13.79 -18.50 1.51
CA ARG A 361 -14.06 -19.91 1.21
C ARG A 361 -12.89 -20.49 0.39
N MET A 362 -12.57 -21.77 0.55
CA MET A 362 -11.46 -22.41 -0.19
C MET A 362 -12.00 -23.18 -1.39
N LEU A 363 -11.37 -23.03 -2.56
CA LEU A 363 -11.84 -23.65 -3.82
C LEU A 363 -11.66 -25.19 -3.84
N ALA A 364 -10.87 -25.73 -2.90
CA ALA A 364 -10.66 -27.16 -2.68
C ALA A 364 -11.58 -27.80 -1.61
N ASP A 365 -12.44 -27.03 -0.93
CA ASP A 365 -13.43 -27.54 0.02
C ASP A 365 -14.76 -27.83 -0.72
N PRO A 366 -15.23 -29.10 -0.79
CA PRO A 366 -16.47 -29.44 -1.48
C PRO A 366 -17.71 -28.71 -0.95
N ALA A 367 -17.80 -28.44 0.36
CA ALA A 367 -18.94 -27.73 0.94
C ALA A 367 -18.91 -26.24 0.57
N ALA A 368 -17.72 -25.63 0.55
CA ALA A 368 -17.53 -24.28 0.04
C ALA A 368 -17.86 -24.15 -1.46
N ARG A 369 -17.45 -25.11 -2.28
CA ARG A 369 -17.80 -25.18 -3.71
C ARG A 369 -19.31 -25.26 -3.90
N ALA A 370 -19.97 -26.21 -3.22
CA ALA A 370 -21.42 -26.41 -3.29
C ALA A 370 -22.22 -25.16 -2.88
N HIS A 371 -21.83 -24.48 -1.79
CA HIS A 371 -22.46 -23.23 -1.35
C HIS A 371 -22.40 -22.15 -2.43
N VAL A 372 -21.21 -21.87 -2.98
CA VAL A 372 -21.04 -20.77 -3.93
C VAL A 372 -21.61 -21.11 -5.31
N ALA A 373 -21.49 -22.36 -5.75
CA ALA A 373 -22.10 -22.83 -6.99
C ALA A 373 -23.63 -22.70 -6.96
N ALA A 374 -24.27 -23.05 -5.83
CA ALA A 374 -25.71 -22.87 -5.63
C ALA A 374 -26.13 -21.39 -5.65
N VAL A 375 -25.33 -20.48 -5.08
CA VAL A 375 -25.59 -19.02 -5.17
C VAL A 375 -25.42 -18.48 -6.58
N TRP A 376 -24.47 -19.03 -7.36
CA TRP A 376 -24.22 -18.65 -8.76
C TRP A 376 -25.16 -19.31 -9.77
N GLY A 377 -25.94 -20.33 -9.37
CA GLY A 377 -26.82 -21.10 -10.26
C GLY A 377 -26.07 -22.05 -11.20
N VAL A 378 -24.91 -22.57 -10.78
CA VAL A 378 -24.06 -23.47 -11.59
C VAL A 378 -23.79 -24.80 -10.89
N ASP A 379 -23.31 -25.78 -11.64
CA ASP A 379 -22.87 -27.08 -11.11
C ASP A 379 -21.54 -26.91 -10.33
N PRO A 380 -21.42 -27.39 -9.07
CA PRO A 380 -20.16 -27.29 -8.31
C PRO A 380 -18.98 -28.06 -8.90
N ASP A 381 -19.21 -29.05 -9.77
CA ASP A 381 -18.15 -29.79 -10.49
C ASP A 381 -17.78 -29.10 -11.81
N SER A 382 -18.57 -28.13 -12.28
CA SER A 382 -18.19 -27.27 -13.42
C SER A 382 -17.12 -26.24 -13.08
N LEU A 383 -16.96 -25.91 -11.78
CA LEU A 383 -15.96 -24.96 -11.30
C LEU A 383 -14.53 -25.56 -11.40
N PRO A 384 -13.52 -24.78 -11.80
CA PRO A 384 -12.13 -25.25 -11.83
C PRO A 384 -11.59 -25.57 -10.42
N GLN A 385 -10.45 -26.26 -10.37
CA GLN A 385 -9.65 -26.46 -9.16
C GLN A 385 -8.72 -25.26 -8.90
N PRO A 386 -8.00 -25.17 -7.76
CA PRO A 386 -7.02 -24.12 -7.51
C PRO A 386 -5.94 -24.01 -8.60
N GLY A 387 -5.76 -22.82 -9.17
CA GLY A 387 -4.75 -22.52 -10.21
C GLY A 387 -3.39 -22.04 -9.67
N ARG A 388 -2.55 -21.54 -10.59
CA ARG A 388 -1.21 -20.98 -10.28
C ARG A 388 -1.31 -19.68 -9.47
N SER A 389 -0.33 -19.42 -8.59
CA SER A 389 -0.26 -18.12 -7.91
C SER A 389 0.25 -17.00 -8.84
N ALA A 390 0.04 -15.73 -8.49
CA ALA A 390 0.27 -14.57 -9.36
C ALA A 390 1.61 -14.53 -10.11
N PHE A 391 2.74 -14.87 -9.47
CA PHE A 391 4.02 -14.91 -10.20
C PHE A 391 4.17 -16.15 -11.08
N GLU A 392 3.64 -17.29 -10.63
CA GLU A 392 3.66 -18.56 -11.38
C GLU A 392 2.77 -18.48 -12.62
N LEU A 393 1.64 -17.75 -12.53
CA LEU A 393 0.78 -17.38 -13.65
C LEU A 393 1.51 -16.45 -14.62
N LEU A 394 2.15 -15.37 -14.13
CA LEU A 394 2.90 -14.43 -14.97
C LEU A 394 4.16 -15.04 -15.62
N ASP A 395 4.75 -16.10 -15.05
CA ASP A 395 5.80 -16.86 -15.73
C ASP A 395 5.26 -17.97 -16.64
N ALA A 396 4.02 -18.42 -16.50
CA ALA A 396 3.42 -19.43 -17.38
C ALA A 396 2.94 -18.89 -18.74
N LEU A 397 2.88 -17.56 -18.89
CA LEU A 397 2.49 -16.90 -20.13
C LEU A 397 3.45 -17.26 -21.28
N GLY A 398 2.90 -17.50 -22.48
CA GLY A 398 3.65 -17.94 -23.66
C GLY A 398 4.16 -19.39 -23.57
N ARG A 399 3.62 -20.21 -22.65
CA ARG A 399 3.87 -21.67 -22.57
C ARG A 399 2.63 -22.46 -22.22
N ASP A 400 2.04 -22.16 -21.08
CA ASP A 400 0.86 -22.86 -20.55
C ASP A 400 -0.39 -21.97 -20.62
N VAL A 401 -0.17 -20.64 -20.67
CA VAL A 401 -1.20 -19.60 -20.81
C VAL A 401 -0.87 -18.78 -22.06
N HIS A 402 -1.78 -18.80 -23.03
CA HIS A 402 -1.62 -18.22 -24.35
C HIS A 402 -2.37 -16.88 -24.49
N ALA A 403 -3.44 -16.68 -23.71
CA ALA A 403 -4.14 -15.40 -23.61
C ALA A 403 -4.23 -14.90 -22.16
N LEU A 404 -4.18 -13.59 -21.95
CA LEU A 404 -4.32 -12.96 -20.62
C LEU A 404 -5.25 -11.74 -20.67
N LEU A 405 -6.21 -11.69 -19.75
CA LEU A 405 -7.07 -10.52 -19.48
C LEU A 405 -6.61 -9.85 -18.18
N VAL A 406 -6.10 -8.62 -18.25
CA VAL A 406 -5.59 -7.86 -17.10
C VAL A 406 -6.55 -6.71 -16.76
N LEU A 407 -7.05 -6.66 -15.53
CA LEU A 407 -7.91 -5.58 -15.03
C LEU A 407 -7.20 -4.79 -13.92
N ALA A 408 -7.14 -3.46 -14.06
CA ALA A 408 -6.66 -2.51 -13.05
C ALA A 408 -5.28 -2.85 -12.44
N SER A 409 -4.35 -3.39 -13.24
CA SER A 409 -3.03 -3.83 -12.78
C SER A 409 -1.93 -3.66 -13.83
N ASN A 410 -0.83 -2.99 -13.45
CA ASN A 410 0.34 -2.80 -14.30
C ASN A 410 1.47 -3.75 -13.85
N VAL A 411 1.43 -4.99 -14.35
CA VAL A 411 2.37 -6.05 -13.96
C VAL A 411 3.78 -5.86 -14.53
N ALA A 412 3.93 -5.16 -15.67
CA ALA A 412 5.22 -4.79 -16.26
C ALA A 412 6.10 -3.91 -15.35
N VAL A 413 5.50 -3.21 -14.38
CA VAL A 413 6.22 -2.42 -13.35
C VAL A 413 6.16 -3.08 -11.97
N SER A 414 5.05 -3.72 -11.60
CA SER A 414 4.77 -4.13 -10.22
C SER A 414 5.12 -5.58 -9.84
N ALA A 415 5.35 -6.46 -10.81
CA ALA A 415 5.76 -7.84 -10.55
C ALA A 415 7.28 -7.95 -10.26
N PRO A 416 7.76 -8.95 -9.49
CA PRO A 416 9.19 -9.20 -9.31
C PRO A 416 9.81 -9.72 -10.63
N ASP A 417 11.14 -9.62 -10.77
CA ASP A 417 11.83 -9.95 -12.02
C ASP A 417 11.08 -9.41 -13.25
N ALA A 418 10.80 -8.10 -13.22
CA ALA A 418 9.95 -7.43 -14.20
C ALA A 418 10.44 -7.63 -15.65
N ARG A 419 11.74 -7.90 -15.84
CA ARG A 419 12.36 -8.26 -17.13
C ARG A 419 11.80 -9.56 -17.69
N ARG A 420 11.71 -10.60 -16.85
CA ARG A 420 11.12 -11.90 -17.20
C ARG A 420 9.64 -11.74 -17.50
N VAL A 421 8.90 -11.03 -16.65
CA VAL A 421 7.45 -10.77 -16.86
C VAL A 421 7.20 -10.00 -18.16
N MET A 422 8.02 -9.00 -18.50
CA MET A 422 7.94 -8.29 -19.79
C MET A 422 8.27 -9.17 -21.01
N SER A 423 9.10 -10.22 -20.86
CA SER A 423 9.26 -11.22 -21.92
C SER A 423 7.99 -12.05 -22.06
N ARG A 424 7.49 -12.58 -20.94
CA ARG A 424 6.31 -13.45 -20.86
C ARG A 424 5.03 -12.80 -21.42
N LEU A 425 4.85 -11.50 -21.21
CA LEU A 425 3.77 -10.72 -21.82
C LEU A 425 3.91 -10.60 -23.35
N ARG A 426 5.13 -10.60 -23.90
CA ARG A 426 5.37 -10.59 -25.35
C ARG A 426 5.22 -11.97 -25.96
N ASP A 427 5.55 -13.01 -25.20
CA ASP A 427 5.42 -14.43 -25.58
C ASP A 427 3.93 -14.89 -25.71
N LEU A 428 2.95 -14.10 -25.24
CA LEU A 428 1.50 -14.37 -25.36
C LEU A 428 1.00 -14.34 -26.82
N GLU A 429 -0.04 -15.09 -27.12
CA GLU A 429 -0.81 -14.98 -28.38
C GLU A 429 -1.92 -13.93 -28.35
N PHE A 430 -2.37 -13.52 -27.15
CA PHE A 430 -3.35 -12.46 -26.98
C PHE A 430 -3.26 -11.80 -25.60
N LEU A 431 -3.26 -10.47 -25.55
CA LEU A 431 -3.23 -9.68 -24.31
C LEU A 431 -4.29 -8.59 -24.36
N VAL A 432 -5.19 -8.61 -23.37
CA VAL A 432 -6.25 -7.61 -23.15
C VAL A 432 -5.97 -6.87 -21.86
N VAL A 433 -6.06 -5.54 -21.86
CA VAL A 433 -5.82 -4.72 -20.65
C VAL A 433 -6.94 -3.70 -20.46
N SER A 434 -7.65 -3.79 -19.33
CA SER A 434 -8.56 -2.74 -18.82
C SER A 434 -7.79 -1.82 -17.87
N ASP A 435 -7.71 -0.53 -18.24
CA ASP A 435 -6.97 0.50 -17.50
C ASP A 435 -7.64 1.88 -17.73
N PHE A 436 -7.35 2.84 -16.85
CA PHE A 436 -7.83 4.23 -16.98
C PHE A 436 -6.87 5.11 -17.78
N PHE A 437 -5.60 4.71 -17.89
CA PHE A 437 -4.56 5.35 -18.71
C PHE A 437 -3.79 4.29 -19.51
N LEU A 438 -3.15 4.68 -20.62
CA LEU A 438 -2.16 3.80 -21.24
C LEU A 438 -0.98 3.61 -20.27
N SER A 439 -0.81 2.37 -19.80
CA SER A 439 0.21 1.96 -18.84
C SER A 439 1.25 1.05 -19.49
N GLU A 440 2.40 0.87 -18.85
CA GLU A 440 3.51 0.02 -19.37
C GLU A 440 3.11 -1.46 -19.59
N THR A 441 1.93 -1.88 -19.12
CA THR A 441 1.31 -3.18 -19.46
C THR A 441 0.33 -3.06 -20.64
N ALA A 442 -0.49 -2.00 -20.69
CA ALA A 442 -1.39 -1.72 -21.83
C ALA A 442 -0.61 -1.41 -23.13
N GLU A 443 0.57 -0.80 -23.04
CA GLU A 443 1.51 -0.59 -24.17
C GLU A 443 1.93 -1.90 -24.87
N LEU A 444 1.82 -3.05 -24.18
CA LEU A 444 2.11 -4.37 -24.72
C LEU A 444 0.86 -5.12 -25.23
N ALA A 445 -0.35 -4.59 -25.03
CA ALA A 445 -1.60 -5.28 -25.32
C ALA A 445 -1.92 -5.36 -26.81
N ASP A 446 -2.80 -6.30 -27.19
CA ASP A 446 -3.45 -6.35 -28.50
C ASP A 446 -4.76 -5.54 -28.51
N VAL A 447 -5.44 -5.51 -27.35
CA VAL A 447 -6.66 -4.74 -27.08
C VAL A 447 -6.53 -4.00 -25.75
N VAL A 448 -6.82 -2.70 -25.74
CA VAL A 448 -6.91 -1.88 -24.52
C VAL A 448 -8.35 -1.38 -24.36
N LEU A 449 -8.91 -1.53 -23.17
CA LEU A 449 -10.29 -1.19 -22.84
C LEU A 449 -10.31 -0.03 -21.82
N PRO A 450 -11.06 1.06 -22.06
CA PRO A 450 -11.10 2.22 -21.18
C PRO A 450 -11.99 1.99 -19.96
N SER A 451 -11.39 1.97 -18.77
CA SER A 451 -12.15 1.87 -17.50
C SER A 451 -12.47 3.23 -16.88
N ALA A 452 -13.58 3.27 -16.14
CA ALA A 452 -13.99 4.33 -15.24
C ALA A 452 -12.99 4.53 -14.08
N MET A 453 -12.94 5.73 -13.50
CA MET A 453 -12.20 6.01 -12.27
C MET A 453 -13.11 6.04 -11.04
N TRP A 454 -12.49 6.08 -9.86
CA TRP A 454 -13.09 6.11 -8.51
C TRP A 454 -14.23 7.11 -8.21
N ALA A 455 -14.45 8.08 -9.08
CA ALA A 455 -15.51 9.10 -9.01
C ALA A 455 -16.61 8.90 -10.08
N GLU A 456 -16.41 7.95 -10.97
CA GLU A 456 -17.19 7.63 -12.18
C GLU A 456 -17.85 6.23 -12.05
N GLU A 457 -17.49 5.46 -11.01
CA GLU A 457 -17.98 4.12 -10.64
C GLU A 457 -18.76 4.11 -9.32
N ASP A 458 -19.54 3.05 -9.09
CA ASP A 458 -20.29 2.79 -7.84
C ASP A 458 -19.97 1.38 -7.28
N GLY A 459 -19.88 1.26 -5.96
CA GLY A 459 -19.69 -0.03 -5.27
C GLY A 459 -19.29 0.12 -3.79
N THR A 460 -18.54 -0.85 -3.27
CA THR A 460 -17.96 -0.84 -1.93
C THR A 460 -16.46 -1.18 -1.94
N MET A 461 -15.75 -0.72 -0.92
CA MET A 461 -14.35 -1.06 -0.68
C MET A 461 -14.23 -1.61 0.74
N THR A 462 -13.27 -2.50 0.98
CA THR A 462 -12.93 -2.95 2.34
C THR A 462 -11.57 -2.39 2.72
N ASN A 463 -11.55 -1.57 3.78
CA ASN A 463 -10.39 -0.79 4.19
C ASN A 463 -9.39 -1.60 5.05
N LEU A 464 -8.34 -0.95 5.57
CA LEU A 464 -7.30 -1.62 6.37
C LEU A 464 -7.80 -2.28 7.68
N GLU A 465 -8.89 -1.79 8.25
CA GLU A 465 -9.47 -2.26 9.52
C GLU A 465 -10.61 -3.27 9.30
N GLY A 466 -10.84 -3.73 8.06
CA GLY A 466 -11.94 -4.66 7.73
C GLY A 466 -13.32 -4.02 7.80
N ARG A 467 -13.40 -2.70 7.59
CA ARG A 467 -14.65 -1.96 7.44
C ARG A 467 -15.01 -1.86 5.95
N VAL A 468 -16.24 -2.22 5.63
CA VAL A 468 -16.87 -2.03 4.32
C VAL A 468 -17.39 -0.59 4.23
N ILE A 469 -17.01 0.12 3.18
CA ILE A 469 -17.30 1.55 2.96
C ILE A 469 -17.80 1.78 1.53
N ARG A 470 -18.57 2.86 1.30
CA ARG A 470 -19.28 3.10 0.04
C ARG A 470 -18.46 3.94 -0.96
N ARG A 471 -18.10 3.34 -2.10
CA ARG A 471 -17.51 3.98 -3.29
C ARG A 471 -18.67 4.56 -4.12
N ARG A 472 -18.87 5.89 -4.12
CA ARG A 472 -20.02 6.51 -4.82
C ARG A 472 -19.61 7.27 -6.09
N ARG A 473 -20.42 7.14 -7.15
CA ARG A 473 -20.32 7.89 -8.39
C ARG A 473 -20.74 9.35 -8.19
N THR A 474 -20.03 10.26 -8.85
CA THR A 474 -20.22 11.71 -8.77
C THR A 474 -20.15 12.36 -10.15
N LEU A 475 -19.33 11.80 -11.03
CA LEU A 475 -19.20 12.13 -12.45
C LEU A 475 -19.75 10.99 -13.31
N ASP A 476 -19.87 11.24 -14.61
CA ASP A 476 -19.98 10.19 -15.61
C ASP A 476 -18.59 9.93 -16.24
N PRO A 477 -18.28 8.66 -16.61
CA PRO A 477 -17.04 8.32 -17.30
C PRO A 477 -16.80 9.15 -18.58
N PRO A 478 -15.54 9.39 -18.98
CA PRO A 478 -15.23 10.25 -20.12
C PRO A 478 -15.39 9.51 -21.46
N GLY A 479 -16.13 10.12 -22.39
CA GLY A 479 -16.32 9.59 -23.75
C GLY A 479 -17.21 8.35 -23.77
N GLU A 480 -16.66 7.23 -24.23
CA GLU A 480 -17.32 5.92 -24.24
C GLU A 480 -16.81 5.00 -23.12
N ALA A 481 -16.02 5.48 -22.14
CA ALA A 481 -15.49 4.65 -21.07
C ALA A 481 -16.60 3.97 -20.25
N HIS A 482 -16.42 2.68 -19.92
CA HIS A 482 -17.34 1.89 -19.09
C HIS A 482 -16.69 1.57 -17.74
N ASP A 483 -17.47 1.15 -16.74
CA ASP A 483 -16.91 0.52 -15.56
C ASP A 483 -16.62 -0.99 -15.79
N ASP A 484 -15.76 -1.57 -14.95
CA ASP A 484 -15.35 -2.97 -15.09
C ASP A 484 -16.48 -3.98 -14.80
N LEU A 485 -17.63 -3.61 -14.18
CA LEU A 485 -18.78 -4.52 -14.05
C LEU A 485 -19.56 -4.63 -15.37
N ALA A 486 -19.84 -3.49 -16.00
CA ALA A 486 -20.47 -3.46 -17.32
C ALA A 486 -19.64 -4.25 -18.35
N LEU A 487 -18.31 -4.08 -18.33
CA LEU A 487 -17.38 -4.86 -19.14
C LEU A 487 -17.48 -6.38 -18.89
N LEU A 488 -17.45 -6.81 -17.63
CA LEU A 488 -17.49 -8.23 -17.27
C LEU A 488 -18.85 -8.88 -17.57
N ALA A 489 -19.94 -8.13 -17.46
CA ALA A 489 -21.27 -8.59 -17.83
C ALA A 489 -21.42 -8.78 -19.36
N ASP A 490 -20.98 -7.82 -20.17
CA ASP A 490 -21.04 -7.91 -21.64
C ASP A 490 -20.14 -9.06 -22.17
N LEU A 491 -18.89 -9.15 -21.69
CA LEU A 491 -18.00 -10.27 -22.03
C LEU A 491 -18.59 -11.63 -21.63
N ALA A 492 -19.28 -11.71 -20.48
CA ALA A 492 -19.94 -12.94 -20.06
C ALA A 492 -21.13 -13.30 -20.96
N ASP A 493 -21.92 -12.32 -21.40
CA ASP A 493 -23.04 -12.57 -22.31
C ASP A 493 -22.57 -13.07 -23.68
N ARG A 494 -21.61 -12.38 -24.31
CA ARG A 494 -21.02 -12.81 -25.59
C ARG A 494 -20.33 -14.18 -25.52
N LEU A 495 -19.81 -14.56 -24.34
CA LEU A 495 -19.28 -15.91 -24.09
C LEU A 495 -20.36 -16.99 -23.92
N GLY A 496 -21.61 -16.61 -23.61
CA GLY A 496 -22.76 -17.50 -23.42
C GLY A 496 -23.15 -17.74 -21.94
N ALA A 497 -22.66 -16.90 -21.03
CA ALA A 497 -22.85 -17.02 -19.58
C ALA A 497 -23.61 -15.82 -18.96
N GLY A 498 -24.10 -14.86 -19.76
CA GLY A 498 -24.64 -13.57 -19.30
C GLY A 498 -25.75 -13.67 -18.24
N ALA A 499 -26.56 -14.73 -18.26
CA ALA A 499 -27.59 -15.01 -17.25
C ALA A 499 -27.06 -15.13 -15.80
N HIS A 500 -25.74 -15.28 -15.61
CA HIS A 500 -25.09 -15.32 -14.30
C HIS A 500 -24.42 -13.98 -13.90
N PHE A 501 -24.55 -12.91 -14.69
CA PHE A 501 -23.82 -11.65 -14.48
C PHE A 501 -24.77 -10.43 -14.48
N SER A 502 -24.30 -9.31 -13.92
CA SER A 502 -25.06 -8.06 -13.87
C SER A 502 -24.10 -6.87 -13.83
N ALA A 503 -24.42 -5.83 -14.59
CA ALA A 503 -23.73 -4.54 -14.52
C ALA A 503 -24.17 -3.68 -13.32
N ASP A 504 -25.24 -4.05 -12.61
CA ASP A 504 -25.70 -3.33 -11.42
C ASP A 504 -24.88 -3.70 -10.16
N PRO A 505 -24.10 -2.76 -9.58
CA PRO A 505 -23.33 -3.02 -8.37
C PRO A 505 -24.19 -3.39 -7.15
N GLU A 506 -25.45 -2.94 -7.01
CA GLU A 506 -26.25 -3.30 -5.83
C GLU A 506 -26.70 -4.77 -5.89
N THR A 507 -27.14 -5.24 -7.05
CA THR A 507 -27.42 -6.66 -7.35
C THR A 507 -26.18 -7.54 -7.09
N VAL A 508 -25.00 -7.10 -7.54
CA VAL A 508 -23.74 -7.84 -7.34
C VAL A 508 -23.33 -7.87 -5.85
N PHE A 509 -23.48 -6.76 -5.13
CA PHE A 509 -23.22 -6.70 -3.69
C PHE A 509 -24.17 -7.63 -2.90
N ALA A 510 -25.46 -7.67 -3.28
CA ALA A 510 -26.43 -8.60 -2.69
C ALA A 510 -26.11 -10.08 -3.00
N GLU A 511 -25.56 -10.41 -4.18
CA GLU A 511 -25.08 -11.76 -4.49
C GLU A 511 -23.80 -12.12 -3.70
N LEU A 512 -22.88 -11.18 -3.54
CA LEU A 512 -21.71 -11.31 -2.67
C LEU A 512 -22.11 -11.58 -1.21
N GLY A 513 -23.13 -10.90 -0.68
CA GLY A 513 -23.71 -11.17 0.63
C GLY A 513 -24.15 -12.64 0.78
N ARG A 514 -24.89 -13.18 -0.22
CA ARG A 514 -25.32 -14.59 -0.23
C ARG A 514 -24.15 -15.58 -0.36
N ALA A 515 -23.16 -15.28 -1.21
CA ALA A 515 -22.00 -16.16 -1.43
C ALA A 515 -21.05 -16.21 -0.22
N SER A 516 -20.93 -15.09 0.51
CA SER A 516 -20.10 -14.97 1.70
C SER A 516 -20.78 -15.45 2.99
N ALA A 517 -22.12 -15.55 3.02
CA ALA A 517 -22.91 -16.03 4.16
C ALA A 517 -22.35 -17.35 4.74
N GLY A 518 -22.11 -17.38 6.06
CA GLY A 518 -21.49 -18.51 6.77
C GLY A 518 -20.00 -18.73 6.48
N GLY A 519 -19.36 -17.81 5.74
CA GLY A 519 -17.91 -17.76 5.54
C GLY A 519 -17.18 -17.11 6.72
N ARG A 520 -15.88 -16.85 6.56
CA ARG A 520 -15.10 -16.12 7.58
C ARG A 520 -15.18 -14.60 7.42
N ALA A 521 -15.19 -14.13 6.18
CA ALA A 521 -15.55 -12.76 5.82
C ALA A 521 -17.01 -12.73 5.38
N ASP A 522 -17.92 -12.89 6.35
CA ASP A 522 -19.37 -12.91 6.13
C ASP A 522 -19.91 -11.49 5.98
N TYR A 523 -20.57 -11.21 4.84
CA TYR A 523 -21.16 -9.92 4.50
C TYR A 523 -22.70 -9.96 4.45
N ALA A 524 -23.35 -11.09 4.80
CA ALA A 524 -24.79 -11.31 4.59
C ALA A 524 -25.71 -10.31 5.32
N GLY A 525 -25.24 -9.70 6.40
CA GLY A 525 -25.91 -8.65 7.16
C GLY A 525 -25.53 -7.21 6.78
N ILE A 526 -24.65 -7.02 5.79
CA ILE A 526 -24.20 -5.70 5.34
C ILE A 526 -25.09 -5.25 4.17
N THR A 527 -25.65 -4.05 4.27
CA THR A 527 -26.39 -3.40 3.19
C THR A 527 -25.81 -2.01 2.94
N TRP A 528 -26.04 -1.43 1.75
CA TRP A 528 -25.57 -0.08 1.45
C TRP A 528 -26.15 0.97 2.40
N ALA A 529 -27.43 0.86 2.77
CA ALA A 529 -28.04 1.74 3.78
C ALA A 529 -27.26 1.70 5.11
N ARG A 530 -26.93 0.50 5.62
CA ARG A 530 -26.11 0.36 6.85
C ARG A 530 -24.70 0.91 6.69
N VAL A 531 -24.06 0.69 5.53
CA VAL A 531 -22.73 1.25 5.24
C VAL A 531 -22.77 2.79 5.22
N ASP A 532 -23.88 3.37 4.78
CA ASP A 532 -24.07 4.81 4.69
C ASP A 532 -24.40 5.43 6.07
N ASP A 533 -25.31 4.81 6.83
CA ASP A 533 -25.76 5.27 8.16
C ASP A 533 -24.71 5.06 9.27
N GLU A 534 -23.97 3.94 9.26
CA GLU A 534 -23.01 3.58 10.32
C GLU A 534 -21.57 4.08 10.06
N GLN A 535 -21.38 4.91 9.03
CA GLN A 535 -20.05 5.25 8.48
C GLN A 535 -19.22 3.99 8.13
N GLY A 536 -19.87 2.97 7.59
CA GLY A 536 -19.28 1.71 7.15
C GLY A 536 -19.23 0.61 8.21
N VAL A 537 -19.63 -0.60 7.82
CA VAL A 537 -19.85 -1.77 8.70
C VAL A 537 -18.61 -2.66 8.74
N PHE A 538 -18.26 -3.18 9.92
CA PHE A 538 -17.14 -4.14 10.07
C PHE A 538 -17.58 -5.59 9.87
N TRP A 539 -16.84 -6.35 9.06
CA TRP A 539 -17.08 -7.79 8.90
C TRP A 539 -16.36 -8.64 9.99
N PRO A 540 -16.83 -9.86 10.34
CA PRO A 540 -18.05 -10.49 9.83
C PRO A 540 -19.31 -9.80 10.36
N CYS A 541 -20.36 -9.82 9.56
CA CYS A 541 -21.68 -9.33 9.90
C CYS A 541 -22.71 -10.29 9.27
N PRO A 542 -23.12 -11.36 9.99
CA PRO A 542 -23.90 -12.47 9.41
C PRO A 542 -25.41 -12.21 9.29
N THR A 543 -25.95 -11.19 9.96
CA THR A 543 -27.39 -10.82 9.90
C THR A 543 -27.57 -9.31 9.88
N PRO A 544 -28.67 -8.78 9.30
CA PRO A 544 -28.92 -7.33 9.25
C PRO A 544 -28.92 -6.65 10.63
N ASP A 545 -29.35 -7.35 11.68
CA ASP A 545 -29.37 -6.85 13.06
C ASP A 545 -28.02 -6.95 13.79
N HIS A 546 -27.00 -7.57 13.19
CA HIS A 546 -25.69 -7.72 13.82
C HIS A 546 -24.90 -6.39 13.75
N PRO A 547 -24.31 -5.89 14.86
CA PRO A 547 -23.62 -4.58 14.92
C PRO A 547 -22.24 -4.55 14.22
N GLY A 548 -22.02 -5.41 13.22
CA GLY A 548 -20.70 -5.72 12.69
C GLY A 548 -19.75 -6.31 13.75
N THR A 549 -18.49 -6.50 13.38
CA THR A 549 -17.44 -7.01 14.29
C THR A 549 -16.21 -6.10 14.30
N PRO A 550 -16.22 -4.98 15.04
CA PRO A 550 -15.10 -4.02 15.03
C PRO A 550 -13.80 -4.61 15.57
N ARG A 551 -13.85 -5.49 16.58
CA ARG A 551 -12.69 -6.17 17.17
C ARG A 551 -12.85 -7.69 17.11
N LEU A 552 -11.86 -8.38 16.56
CA LEU A 552 -11.81 -9.84 16.50
C LEU A 552 -11.22 -10.46 17.77
N PHE A 553 -11.44 -11.77 17.90
CA PHE A 553 -10.75 -12.66 18.84
C PHE A 553 -10.93 -12.35 20.34
N LEU A 554 -11.92 -11.53 20.74
CA LEU A 554 -12.16 -11.22 22.16
C LEU A 554 -12.54 -12.48 22.95
N ASP A 555 -13.53 -13.25 22.50
CA ASP A 555 -13.97 -14.47 23.19
C ASP A 555 -13.12 -15.69 22.79
N ARG A 556 -12.95 -15.91 21.48
CA ARG A 556 -12.31 -17.10 20.91
C ARG A 556 -11.68 -16.83 19.55
N PHE A 557 -10.73 -17.67 19.16
CA PHE A 557 -10.16 -17.68 17.81
C PHE A 557 -10.98 -18.59 16.86
N PRO A 558 -11.06 -18.28 15.55
CA PRO A 558 -11.68 -19.13 14.52
C PRO A 558 -10.83 -20.36 14.12
N THR A 559 -10.16 -20.96 15.10
CA THR A 559 -9.49 -22.27 15.05
C THR A 559 -10.44 -23.37 15.57
N PRO A 560 -10.19 -24.66 15.25
CA PRO A 560 -11.06 -25.77 15.69
C PRO A 560 -11.16 -25.94 17.21
N ASP A 561 -10.12 -25.53 17.95
CA ASP A 561 -9.99 -25.59 19.41
C ASP A 561 -10.31 -24.24 20.09
N GLY A 562 -10.68 -23.20 19.32
CA GLY A 562 -10.95 -21.86 19.82
C GLY A 562 -9.72 -21.07 20.29
N ARG A 563 -8.52 -21.64 20.18
CA ARG A 563 -7.24 -21.13 20.74
C ARG A 563 -6.28 -20.72 19.63
N ALA A 564 -5.49 -19.67 19.86
CA ALA A 564 -4.46 -19.24 18.92
C ALA A 564 -3.27 -20.20 18.92
N ARG A 565 -2.60 -20.37 17.78
CA ARG A 565 -1.51 -21.34 17.62
C ARG A 565 -0.17 -20.66 17.62
N PHE A 566 0.68 -21.08 18.55
CA PHE A 566 2.11 -20.87 18.46
C PHE A 566 2.69 -21.79 17.39
N VAL A 567 3.30 -21.21 16.36
CA VAL A 567 3.98 -21.95 15.29
C VAL A 567 5.39 -21.43 15.22
N ALA A 568 6.38 -22.28 15.46
CA ALA A 568 7.76 -21.83 15.41
C ALA A 568 8.37 -21.85 14.03
N VAL A 569 9.35 -20.98 13.95
CA VAL A 569 9.94 -20.41 12.76
C VAL A 569 11.35 -20.03 13.17
N GLU A 570 12.35 -20.58 12.50
CA GLU A 570 13.74 -20.23 12.73
C GLU A 570 14.17 -19.15 11.73
N HIS A 571 15.33 -18.52 11.91
CA HIS A 571 15.88 -17.66 10.87
C HIS A 571 16.58 -18.49 9.78
N VAL A 572 16.15 -18.33 8.52
CA VAL A 572 17.01 -18.60 7.35
C VAL A 572 17.56 -17.24 6.90
N GLY A 573 18.81 -17.19 6.46
CA GLY A 573 19.36 -16.01 5.79
C GLY A 573 18.62 -15.66 4.49
N ALA A 574 18.93 -14.50 3.92
CA ALA A 574 18.41 -14.11 2.61
C ALA A 574 18.75 -15.16 1.54
N HIS A 575 17.84 -15.36 0.59
CA HIS A 575 18.03 -16.30 -0.53
C HIS A 575 19.21 -15.91 -1.41
N GLU A 576 19.39 -14.60 -1.61
CA GLU A 576 20.45 -14.02 -2.40
C GLU A 576 21.31 -13.09 -1.50
N PRO A 577 22.28 -13.64 -0.76
CA PRO A 577 23.18 -12.84 0.07
C PRO A 577 24.20 -12.05 -0.77
N PRO A 578 24.74 -10.94 -0.25
CA PRO A 578 25.87 -10.24 -0.84
C PRO A 578 27.11 -11.12 -1.05
N ASP A 579 27.87 -10.84 -2.11
CA ASP A 579 29.16 -11.48 -2.41
C ASP A 579 30.20 -10.46 -2.91
N ALA A 580 31.32 -10.93 -3.46
CA ALA A 580 32.40 -10.07 -3.94
C ALA A 580 32.03 -9.26 -5.20
N GLU A 581 31.06 -9.71 -6.00
CA GLU A 581 30.57 -9.00 -7.19
C GLU A 581 29.41 -8.06 -6.83
N HIS A 582 28.57 -8.47 -5.89
CA HIS A 582 27.35 -7.79 -5.46
C HIS A 582 27.39 -7.51 -3.94
N PRO A 583 28.25 -6.57 -3.46
CA PRO A 583 28.61 -6.46 -2.04
C PRO A 583 27.60 -5.74 -1.14
N TYR A 584 26.45 -5.30 -1.65
CA TYR A 584 25.42 -4.58 -0.86
C TYR A 584 24.07 -5.30 -0.91
N VAL A 585 23.18 -4.98 0.03
CA VAL A 585 21.78 -5.42 0.01
C VAL A 585 20.89 -4.35 -0.62
N LEU A 586 20.22 -4.68 -1.73
CA LEU A 586 19.12 -3.87 -2.25
C LEU A 586 17.84 -4.13 -1.46
N THR A 587 17.17 -3.06 -1.04
CA THR A 587 15.80 -3.10 -0.56
C THR A 587 14.92 -2.11 -1.32
N THR A 588 13.63 -2.43 -1.48
CA THR A 588 12.70 -1.63 -2.28
C THR A 588 11.57 -1.04 -1.45
N GLY A 589 11.05 0.13 -1.84
CA GLY A 589 9.89 0.70 -1.17
C GLY A 589 9.23 1.85 -1.92
N ARG A 590 8.80 2.87 -1.19
CA ARG A 590 7.91 3.93 -1.68
C ARG A 590 8.36 5.31 -1.20
N VAL A 591 7.96 6.34 -1.94
CA VAL A 591 8.06 7.77 -1.55
C VAL A 591 6.66 8.37 -1.43
N MET A 592 6.49 9.45 -0.64
CA MET A 592 5.15 9.99 -0.34
C MET A 592 4.34 10.37 -1.59
N ALA A 593 4.95 11.02 -2.58
CA ALA A 593 4.21 11.56 -3.73
C ALA A 593 3.76 10.50 -4.76
N GLN A 594 4.39 9.32 -4.79
CA GLN A 594 4.15 8.33 -5.86
C GLN A 594 3.36 7.10 -5.34
N TYR A 595 2.52 6.52 -6.19
CA TYR A 595 1.61 5.42 -5.82
C TYR A 595 1.72 4.22 -6.77
N GLN A 596 1.86 3.02 -6.20
CA GLN A 596 2.07 1.74 -6.91
C GLN A 596 3.07 1.87 -8.08
N SER A 597 2.68 1.47 -9.29
CA SER A 597 3.46 1.54 -10.54
C SER A 597 3.74 2.96 -11.05
N GLY A 598 3.23 4.00 -10.39
CA GLY A 598 3.33 5.40 -10.84
C GLY A 598 2.34 5.80 -11.94
N THR A 599 1.59 4.85 -12.51
CA THR A 599 0.68 5.06 -13.66
C THR A 599 -0.33 6.20 -13.48
N GLN A 600 -0.79 6.44 -12.24
CA GLN A 600 -1.61 7.59 -11.85
C GLN A 600 -0.76 8.78 -11.41
N SER A 601 0.09 8.59 -10.39
CA SER A 601 0.77 9.70 -9.69
C SER A 601 1.87 10.38 -10.50
N ARG A 602 2.39 9.77 -11.56
CA ARG A 602 3.28 10.42 -12.53
C ARG A 602 2.52 11.27 -13.57
N ARG A 603 1.18 11.29 -13.56
CA ARG A 603 0.35 12.16 -14.41
C ARG A 603 -0.24 13.35 -13.65
N SER A 604 -0.33 13.27 -12.33
CA SER A 604 -0.60 14.45 -11.49
C SER A 604 0.60 15.40 -11.52
N ARG A 605 0.36 16.66 -11.88
CA ARG A 605 1.37 17.73 -11.92
C ARG A 605 1.91 18.00 -10.51
N SER A 606 1.01 18.08 -9.52
CA SER A 606 1.38 18.35 -8.12
C SER A 606 2.25 17.24 -7.52
N LEU A 607 2.03 15.99 -7.91
CA LEU A 607 2.84 14.85 -7.44
C LEU A 607 4.15 14.69 -8.22
N GLN A 608 4.18 15.02 -9.52
CA GLN A 608 5.43 15.12 -10.28
C GLN A 608 6.39 16.15 -9.69
N LEU A 609 5.90 17.35 -9.32
CA LEU A 609 6.76 18.41 -8.75
C LEU A 609 7.48 17.95 -7.47
N VAL A 610 6.84 17.15 -6.62
CA VAL A 610 7.42 16.65 -5.36
C VAL A 610 8.34 15.43 -5.56
N ALA A 611 8.13 14.64 -6.62
CA ALA A 611 8.98 13.48 -6.93
C ALA A 611 9.13 13.26 -8.45
N PRO A 612 9.93 14.10 -9.13
CA PRO A 612 10.03 14.10 -10.60
C PRO A 612 10.91 12.97 -11.15
N ALA A 613 11.84 12.44 -10.36
CA ALA A 613 12.88 11.51 -10.82
C ALA A 613 12.99 10.25 -9.94
N PRO A 614 13.31 9.08 -10.53
CA PRO A 614 13.62 7.85 -9.79
C PRO A 614 14.96 8.00 -9.05
N ARG A 615 14.90 8.38 -7.77
CA ARG A 615 16.05 8.52 -6.88
C ARG A 615 16.30 7.26 -6.06
N CYS A 616 17.55 6.83 -5.92
CA CYS A 616 17.95 5.78 -4.97
C CYS A 616 18.76 6.39 -3.80
N GLU A 617 18.63 5.82 -2.61
CA GLU A 617 19.35 6.28 -1.41
C GLU A 617 20.61 5.45 -1.18
N LEU A 618 21.72 6.13 -0.91
CA LEU A 618 23.05 5.56 -0.65
C LEU A 618 23.68 6.20 0.59
N HIS A 619 24.29 5.40 1.47
CA HIS A 619 25.05 5.93 2.61
C HIS A 619 26.32 6.68 2.16
N PRO A 620 26.77 7.76 2.84
CA PRO A 620 28.01 8.45 2.52
C PRO A 620 29.23 7.54 2.36
N ASP A 621 29.45 6.59 3.28
CA ASP A 621 30.57 5.63 3.21
C ASP A 621 30.50 4.69 2.00
N LEU A 622 29.32 4.44 1.46
CA LEU A 622 29.12 3.66 0.24
C LEU A 622 29.43 4.54 -0.97
N ALA A 623 28.80 5.72 -1.02
CA ALA A 623 28.97 6.68 -2.11
C ALA A 623 30.45 7.09 -2.30
N ALA A 624 31.15 7.37 -1.20
CA ALA A 624 32.57 7.73 -1.21
C ALA A 624 33.49 6.62 -1.76
N ARG A 625 33.20 5.34 -1.47
CA ARG A 625 33.98 4.19 -2.02
C ARG A 625 33.86 4.06 -3.54
N HIS A 626 32.75 4.53 -4.12
CA HIS A 626 32.46 4.46 -5.55
C HIS A 626 32.61 5.81 -6.28
N GLY A 627 33.08 6.85 -5.59
CA GLY A 627 33.24 8.21 -6.15
C GLY A 627 31.91 8.87 -6.55
N ILE A 628 30.80 8.47 -5.92
CA ILE A 628 29.44 8.95 -6.21
C ILE A 628 29.14 10.20 -5.38
N ALA A 629 28.73 11.28 -6.04
CA ALA A 629 28.16 12.47 -5.43
C ALA A 629 26.63 12.36 -5.30
N HIS A 630 26.02 13.33 -4.60
CA HIS A 630 24.58 13.57 -4.74
C HIS A 630 24.26 13.98 -6.19
N ASP A 631 23.08 13.60 -6.69
CA ASP A 631 22.58 13.83 -8.06
C ASP A 631 23.30 13.12 -9.22
N ASP A 632 24.43 12.44 -9.00
CA ASP A 632 25.03 11.58 -10.02
C ASP A 632 24.07 10.48 -10.51
N VAL A 633 24.20 10.08 -11.78
CA VAL A 633 23.48 8.92 -12.30
C VAL A 633 24.24 7.65 -11.95
N VAL A 634 23.57 6.73 -11.26
CA VAL A 634 24.12 5.45 -10.82
C VAL A 634 23.39 4.27 -11.44
N GLU A 635 24.13 3.22 -11.76
CA GLU A 635 23.63 1.94 -12.22
C GLU A 635 23.65 0.93 -11.08
N LEU A 636 22.48 0.36 -10.78
CA LEU A 636 22.32 -0.76 -9.86
C LEU A 636 22.29 -2.05 -10.68
N THR A 637 23.23 -2.95 -10.40
CA THR A 637 23.35 -4.25 -11.08
C THR A 637 23.05 -5.39 -10.11
N THR A 638 22.27 -6.36 -10.57
CA THR A 638 21.98 -7.62 -9.87
C THR A 638 22.09 -8.79 -10.86
N ARG A 639 22.05 -10.03 -10.35
CA ARG A 639 22.14 -11.25 -11.17
C ARG A 639 21.03 -11.39 -12.24
N ARG A 640 19.95 -10.61 -12.17
CA ARG A 640 18.84 -10.58 -13.17
C ARG A 640 18.92 -9.44 -14.19
N GLY A 641 19.55 -8.32 -13.82
CA GLY A 641 19.19 -7.05 -14.44
C GLY A 641 20.03 -5.86 -13.98
N LYS A 642 19.96 -4.82 -14.80
CA LYS A 642 20.49 -3.47 -14.56
C LYS A 642 19.36 -2.45 -14.63
N ALA A 643 19.38 -1.48 -13.73
CA ALA A 643 18.50 -0.31 -13.74
C ALA A 643 19.24 0.92 -13.17
N ARG A 644 18.86 2.12 -13.60
CA ARG A 644 19.56 3.36 -13.27
C ARG A 644 18.67 4.36 -12.54
N PHE A 645 19.30 5.13 -11.65
CA PHE A 645 18.66 6.04 -10.71
C PHE A 645 19.53 7.29 -10.50
N THR A 646 18.92 8.38 -10.04
CA THR A 646 19.64 9.54 -9.52
C THR A 646 20.07 9.27 -8.07
N ALA A 647 21.35 9.49 -7.75
CA ALA A 647 21.90 9.22 -6.43
C ALA A 647 21.43 10.25 -5.38
N THR A 648 20.92 9.75 -4.25
CA THR A 648 20.58 10.56 -3.07
C THR A 648 21.47 10.09 -1.92
N VAL A 649 22.60 10.75 -1.74
CA VAL A 649 23.55 10.43 -0.66
C VAL A 649 22.97 10.90 0.69
N THR A 650 22.77 9.99 1.64
CA THR A 650 22.10 10.26 2.92
C THR A 650 22.49 9.26 4.02
N ASP A 651 22.64 9.71 5.26
CA ASP A 651 22.86 8.86 6.44
C ASP A 651 21.56 8.18 6.95
N ALA A 652 20.45 8.35 6.25
CA ALA A 652 19.17 7.73 6.58
C ALA A 652 19.06 6.25 6.15
N VAL A 653 20.06 5.69 5.47
CA VAL A 653 20.16 4.27 5.08
C VAL A 653 21.48 3.69 5.59
N ARG A 654 21.53 2.38 5.88
CA ARG A 654 22.74 1.73 6.43
C ARG A 654 23.91 1.71 5.41
N PRO A 655 25.19 1.67 5.87
CA PRO A 655 26.37 1.56 4.99
C PRO A 655 26.41 0.33 4.07
N ASP A 656 25.65 -0.71 4.40
CA ASP A 656 25.56 -2.00 3.69
C ASP A 656 24.26 -2.16 2.86
N VAL A 657 23.40 -1.14 2.84
CA VAL A 657 22.07 -1.17 2.18
C VAL A 657 21.94 -0.08 1.11
N VAL A 658 21.34 -0.45 -0.01
CA VAL A 658 20.87 0.46 -1.07
C VAL A 658 19.34 0.44 -1.05
N PHE A 659 18.70 1.60 -1.18
CA PHE A 659 17.25 1.68 -1.32
C PHE A 659 16.81 2.24 -2.67
N ALA A 660 15.86 1.57 -3.32
CA ALA A 660 15.26 2.03 -4.58
C ALA A 660 13.70 2.01 -4.52
N PRO A 661 13.01 3.11 -4.87
CA PRO A 661 11.56 3.14 -5.01
C PRO A 661 11.10 2.53 -6.34
N PHE A 662 10.02 1.74 -6.34
CA PHE A 662 9.59 0.97 -7.52
C PHE A 662 8.53 1.65 -8.41
N HIS A 663 8.34 2.98 -8.29
CA HIS A 663 7.27 3.72 -8.97
C HIS A 663 7.52 4.05 -10.46
N TRP A 664 8.57 3.50 -11.06
CA TRP A 664 9.00 3.78 -12.43
C TRP A 664 9.28 2.46 -13.16
N GLY A 665 8.88 2.38 -14.43
CA GLY A 665 9.19 1.28 -15.33
C GLY A 665 10.50 1.48 -16.10
N GLY A 666 10.67 0.73 -17.18
CA GLY A 666 11.76 0.90 -18.15
C GLY A 666 13.17 0.85 -17.53
N GLY A 667 14.02 1.80 -17.92
CA GLY A 667 15.43 1.88 -17.49
C GLY A 667 15.64 2.12 -15.98
N SER A 668 14.60 2.48 -15.23
CA SER A 668 14.63 2.74 -13.79
C SER A 668 13.71 1.80 -12.98
N SER A 669 13.35 0.65 -13.55
CA SER A 669 12.57 -0.37 -12.85
C SER A 669 13.37 -1.02 -11.72
N ALA A 670 13.08 -0.65 -10.47
CA ALA A 670 13.65 -1.32 -9.30
C ALA A 670 13.24 -2.81 -9.25
N ASN A 671 12.07 -3.16 -9.80
CA ASN A 671 11.60 -4.54 -9.88
C ASN A 671 12.23 -5.36 -11.01
N ALA A 672 12.99 -4.75 -11.92
CA ALA A 672 13.91 -5.45 -12.82
C ALA A 672 15.13 -6.04 -12.07
N LEU A 673 15.31 -5.69 -10.79
CA LEU A 673 16.42 -6.11 -9.93
C LEU A 673 16.01 -7.09 -8.82
N THR A 674 14.71 -7.22 -8.52
CA THR A 674 14.22 -7.96 -7.35
C THR A 674 14.18 -9.47 -7.55
N ASP A 675 14.44 -10.21 -6.48
CA ASP A 675 14.40 -11.68 -6.48
C ASP A 675 12.95 -12.20 -6.58
N ALA A 676 12.74 -13.14 -7.48
CA ALA A 676 11.47 -13.81 -7.74
C ALA A 676 11.22 -15.02 -6.81
N ALA A 677 12.16 -15.38 -5.93
CA ALA A 677 12.01 -16.50 -5.02
C ALA A 677 10.78 -16.35 -4.11
N LEU A 678 9.88 -17.32 -4.19
CA LEU A 678 8.58 -17.30 -3.55
C LEU A 678 8.61 -17.91 -2.14
N ASP A 679 7.85 -17.31 -1.23
CA ASP A 679 7.55 -17.88 0.08
C ASP A 679 6.79 -19.22 -0.05
N PRO A 680 7.18 -20.26 0.70
CA PRO A 680 6.65 -21.62 0.51
C PRO A 680 5.17 -21.77 0.89
N ILE A 681 4.57 -20.82 1.62
CA ILE A 681 3.19 -20.88 2.09
C ILE A 681 2.31 -19.86 1.36
N SER A 682 2.76 -18.60 1.26
CA SER A 682 1.95 -17.53 0.67
C SER A 682 2.10 -17.40 -0.84
N ARG A 683 3.22 -17.91 -1.39
CA ARG A 683 3.74 -17.62 -2.74
C ARG A 683 4.06 -16.13 -2.96
N MET A 684 4.42 -15.38 -1.92
CA MET A 684 4.87 -13.99 -2.06
C MET A 684 6.38 -13.92 -2.42
N PRO A 685 6.79 -13.11 -3.40
CA PRO A 685 8.20 -12.96 -3.81
C PRO A 685 9.01 -12.03 -2.88
N ALA A 686 10.34 -12.16 -2.95
CA ALA A 686 11.31 -11.50 -2.08
C ALA A 686 11.72 -10.07 -2.52
N PHE A 687 10.78 -9.12 -2.56
CA PHE A 687 11.08 -7.73 -2.94
C PHE A 687 12.04 -6.97 -2.00
N LYS A 688 12.29 -7.43 -0.76
CA LYS A 688 12.97 -6.62 0.28
C LYS A 688 14.45 -6.91 0.48
N THR A 689 14.99 -7.96 -0.14
CA THR A 689 16.40 -8.31 -0.02
C THR A 689 16.87 -9.06 -1.26
N CYS A 690 17.87 -8.51 -1.94
CA CYS A 690 18.72 -9.20 -2.90
C CYS A 690 20.10 -8.52 -2.94
N ALA A 691 21.12 -9.22 -3.41
CA ALA A 691 22.45 -8.64 -3.56
C ALA A 691 22.52 -7.65 -4.73
N VAL A 692 23.27 -6.55 -4.56
CA VAL A 692 23.43 -5.51 -5.59
C VAL A 692 24.86 -4.95 -5.64
N ALA A 693 25.28 -4.60 -6.84
CA ALA A 693 26.46 -3.78 -7.12
C ALA A 693 26.02 -2.37 -7.53
N VAL A 694 26.77 -1.35 -7.13
CA VAL A 694 26.52 0.06 -7.45
C VAL A 694 27.70 0.58 -8.28
N ALA A 695 27.41 1.30 -9.37
CA ALA A 695 28.44 1.98 -10.16
C ALA A 695 27.98 3.38 -10.56
N ARG A 696 28.89 4.36 -10.55
CA ARG A 696 28.68 5.69 -11.15
C ARG A 696 28.72 5.56 -12.68
N VAL A 697 27.70 6.07 -13.38
CA VAL A 697 27.61 5.99 -14.86
C VAL A 697 27.36 7.32 -15.56
N GLY A 698 27.01 8.38 -14.83
CA GLY A 698 26.84 9.73 -15.39
C GLY A 698 26.89 10.82 -14.31
N GLY A 699 27.11 12.06 -14.74
CA GLY A 699 27.03 13.24 -13.88
C GLY A 699 25.60 13.78 -13.71
N PRO A 700 25.39 14.83 -12.91
CA PRO A 700 24.06 15.32 -12.51
C PRO A 700 23.29 16.11 -13.59
N VAL A 701 23.64 15.98 -14.87
CA VAL A 701 23.20 16.91 -15.95
C VAL A 701 22.49 16.18 -17.10
N GLU A 702 21.93 14.99 -16.87
CA GLU A 702 21.34 14.16 -17.94
C GLU A 702 20.04 13.46 -17.52
N ARG A 703 19.13 13.26 -18.49
CA ARG A 703 17.98 12.36 -18.31
C ARG A 703 18.51 10.95 -18.07
N VAL A 704 18.15 10.30 -16.96
CA VAL A 704 18.59 8.94 -16.59
C VAL A 704 18.46 7.98 -17.78
N PRO A 705 19.57 7.62 -18.46
CA PRO A 705 19.50 6.92 -19.73
C PRO A 705 19.46 5.41 -19.48
N ALA A 706 18.65 4.66 -20.24
CA ALA A 706 18.50 3.23 -20.03
C ALA A 706 19.83 2.45 -20.13
N PRO A 707 20.05 1.36 -19.36
CA PRO A 707 21.25 0.54 -19.48
C PRO A 707 21.46 -0.02 -20.88
N THR A 708 22.68 0.09 -21.39
CA THR A 708 23.08 -0.31 -22.76
C THR A 708 23.18 -1.82 -22.95
N SER A 709 23.28 -2.59 -21.87
CA SER A 709 23.28 -4.05 -21.87
C SER A 709 22.64 -4.60 -20.59
N GLN A 710 22.31 -5.90 -20.57
CA GLN A 710 21.60 -6.57 -19.49
C GLN A 710 22.10 -8.02 -19.31
N PRO A 711 22.09 -8.60 -18.10
CA PRO A 711 22.46 -10.00 -17.85
C PRO A 711 21.51 -11.05 -18.47
N VAL A 712 21.97 -12.30 -18.50
CA VAL A 712 21.25 -13.49 -18.98
C VAL A 712 20.72 -14.32 -17.78
N PRO A 713 19.47 -14.84 -17.77
CA PRO A 713 18.86 -15.52 -16.61
C PRO A 713 19.34 -16.96 -16.29
N VAL A 714 19.00 -17.46 -15.07
CA VAL A 714 19.39 -18.78 -14.48
C VAL A 714 18.21 -19.40 -13.65
N VAL A 715 18.24 -20.70 -13.24
CA VAL A 715 17.08 -21.52 -12.71
C VAL A 715 17.44 -22.42 -11.48
N LEU A 716 16.55 -22.69 -10.48
CA LEU A 716 16.82 -23.34 -9.13
C LEU A 716 15.59 -24.04 -8.38
N GLU A 717 15.79 -24.79 -7.24
CA GLU A 717 14.80 -25.67 -6.46
C GLU A 717 14.88 -25.65 -4.85
N PRO A 718 13.99 -26.30 -3.98
CA PRO A 718 13.75 -26.01 -2.48
C PRO A 718 13.59 -27.13 -1.32
N ALA A 719 13.47 -26.81 0.03
CA ALA A 719 13.40 -27.75 1.28
C ALA A 719 12.84 -27.21 2.73
N PRO A 720 12.68 -27.99 3.92
CA PRO A 720 11.87 -27.73 5.23
C PRO A 720 12.49 -27.64 6.77
N ARG A 721 11.73 -27.54 7.96
CA ARG A 721 12.08 -26.81 9.35
C ARG A 721 11.54 -27.17 10.88
N THR A 722 11.78 -26.36 12.03
CA THR A 722 11.77 -26.64 13.60
C THR A 722 11.41 -25.57 14.84
N PRO A 723 11.38 -25.85 16.26
CA PRO A 723 10.64 -25.17 17.50
C PRO A 723 11.15 -24.99 19.09
N LEU A 724 10.89 -24.22 20.30
CA LEU A 724 10.14 -23.05 21.14
C LEU A 724 11.22 -21.77 21.78
N THR A 725 11.46 -20.68 22.80
CA THR A 725 11.14 -19.66 24.12
C THR A 725 11.33 -19.63 25.78
N PRO A 726 11.80 -18.47 26.48
CA PRO A 726 11.56 -17.78 28.43
C PRO A 726 10.52 -16.70 29.13
N THR A 727 10.87 -15.50 29.84
CA THR A 727 10.12 -14.22 30.39
C THR A 727 10.74 -12.65 30.68
N ARG A 728 10.11 -11.45 31.16
CA ARG A 728 10.37 -10.17 32.15
C ARG A 728 9.23 -9.02 32.61
N ARG A 729 9.41 -7.66 32.95
CA ARG A 729 8.34 -6.50 33.11
C ARG A 729 8.71 -4.94 33.29
N ARG A 730 7.78 -3.92 33.53
CA ARG A 730 7.87 -2.38 33.32
C ARG A 730 6.87 -1.34 34.04
N THR A 731 6.93 0.01 33.76
CA THR A 731 6.06 1.22 34.17
C THR A 731 5.85 2.38 33.08
N ALA A 732 5.14 3.55 33.28
CA ALA A 732 4.53 4.48 32.22
C ALA A 732 4.84 6.06 32.19
N ALA A 733 4.11 6.93 31.40
CA ALA A 733 4.45 8.37 31.02
C ALA A 733 3.26 9.43 30.76
N VAL A 734 3.43 10.57 30.00
CA VAL A 734 2.52 11.82 29.94
C VAL A 734 2.39 12.63 28.57
N LYS A 735 1.77 13.86 28.50
CA LYS A 735 0.93 14.50 27.39
C LYS A 735 1.41 15.78 26.59
N SER A 736 0.82 16.07 25.38
CA SER A 736 0.90 17.34 24.54
C SER A 736 -0.35 17.64 23.60
N THR A 737 -0.44 18.75 22.79
CA THR A 737 -1.60 19.14 21.89
C THR A 737 -1.33 20.20 20.73
N PRO A 738 -2.05 20.30 19.56
CA PRO A 738 -1.61 21.03 18.31
C PRO A 738 -2.55 22.07 17.55
N ARG A 739 -1.99 22.87 16.60
CA ARG A 739 -2.61 23.91 15.67
C ARG A 739 -1.82 24.10 14.32
N PHE A 740 -2.39 24.75 13.28
CA PHE A 740 -1.73 24.96 11.95
C PHE A 740 -2.15 26.23 11.17
N LEU A 741 -1.28 26.76 10.29
CA LEU A 741 -1.57 27.73 9.20
C LEU A 741 -0.99 27.22 7.87
N GLN A 742 -1.80 27.00 6.82
CA GLN A 742 -1.33 26.34 5.59
C GLN A 742 -2.18 26.64 4.33
N GLY A 743 -1.60 26.47 3.13
CA GLY A 743 -2.31 26.54 1.85
C GLY A 743 -1.38 26.71 0.62
N VAL A 744 -1.97 27.05 -0.52
CA VAL A 744 -1.28 27.43 -1.78
C VAL A 744 -1.86 28.77 -2.25
N PHE A 745 -0.99 29.75 -2.50
CA PHE A 745 -1.39 31.14 -2.73
C PHE A 745 -0.66 31.73 -3.93
N PRO A 746 -1.32 32.59 -4.75
CA PRO A 746 -0.65 33.30 -5.83
C PRO A 746 0.34 34.34 -5.27
N LEU A 747 1.47 34.51 -5.95
CA LEU A 747 2.53 35.44 -5.57
C LEU A 747 2.83 36.39 -6.73
N THR A 748 2.84 37.69 -6.43
CA THR A 748 3.41 38.74 -7.30
C THR A 748 4.46 39.50 -6.51
N GLY A 749 5.69 39.55 -6.99
CA GLY A 749 6.80 40.21 -6.32
C GLY A 749 6.82 41.72 -6.54
N GLU A 750 6.93 42.49 -5.46
CA GLU A 750 7.10 43.95 -5.51
C GLU A 750 8.55 44.42 -5.28
N GLY A 751 9.49 43.49 -5.09
CA GLY A 751 10.88 43.71 -4.71
C GLY A 751 11.22 43.03 -3.37
N LEU A 752 12.43 42.48 -3.27
CA LEU A 752 12.90 41.73 -2.09
C LEU A 752 12.95 42.55 -0.79
N THR A 753 12.88 43.88 -0.88
CA THR A 753 12.84 44.82 0.25
C THR A 753 11.42 45.18 0.70
N LYS A 754 10.37 44.57 0.13
CA LYS A 754 8.96 44.83 0.45
C LYS A 754 8.19 43.54 0.82
N PRO A 755 8.31 43.05 2.06
CA PRO A 755 7.54 41.89 2.51
C PRO A 755 6.07 42.23 2.81
N GLY A 756 5.15 41.82 1.94
CA GLY A 756 3.70 41.97 2.10
C GLY A 756 3.03 40.72 2.70
N PRO A 757 1.84 40.84 3.34
CA PRO A 757 1.09 39.67 3.81
C PRO A 757 0.71 38.77 2.63
N VAL A 758 0.79 37.45 2.79
CA VAL A 758 0.48 36.49 1.72
C VAL A 758 -1.02 36.35 1.52
N ASP A 759 -1.75 36.03 2.59
CA ASP A 759 -3.21 35.86 2.58
C ASP A 759 -3.76 36.00 4.02
N PRO A 760 -4.97 36.55 4.24
CA PRO A 760 -5.60 36.64 5.56
C PRO A 760 -5.73 35.28 6.29
N ALA A 761 -5.91 34.17 5.57
CA ALA A 761 -6.00 32.83 6.15
C ALA A 761 -4.68 32.33 6.78
N LEU A 762 -3.56 33.02 6.52
CA LEU A 762 -2.26 32.75 7.12
C LEU A 762 -1.98 33.67 8.32
N THR A 763 -3.02 33.92 9.14
CA THR A 763 -2.95 34.68 10.39
C THR A 763 -3.60 33.90 11.53
N TYR A 764 -2.93 33.82 12.68
CA TYR A 764 -3.40 33.17 13.91
C TYR A 764 -3.28 34.12 15.11
N THR A 765 -4.18 34.00 16.09
CA THR A 765 -4.09 34.70 17.37
C THR A 765 -4.16 33.68 18.50
N VAL A 766 -3.19 33.69 19.41
CA VAL A 766 -3.14 32.72 20.53
C VAL A 766 -4.28 32.98 21.52
N PRO A 767 -5.06 31.96 21.94
CA PRO A 767 -6.12 32.13 22.92
C PRO A 767 -5.64 32.67 24.27
N SER A 768 -6.42 33.55 24.90
CA SER A 768 -6.15 34.03 26.26
C SER A 768 -6.24 32.90 27.29
N GLY A 769 -5.10 32.51 27.85
CA GLY A 769 -5.01 31.45 28.87
C GLY A 769 -4.18 30.22 28.48
N ALA A 770 -3.74 30.12 27.23
CA ALA A 770 -2.78 29.11 26.76
C ALA A 770 -1.41 29.75 26.43
N SER A 771 -0.37 28.93 26.25
CA SER A 771 0.77 29.31 25.40
C SER A 771 0.70 28.55 24.07
N ALA A 772 1.30 29.12 23.02
CA ALA A 772 1.50 28.43 21.75
C ALA A 772 2.98 28.42 21.34
N GLN A 773 3.43 27.34 20.71
CA GLN A 773 4.81 27.18 20.24
C GLN A 773 4.82 26.82 18.76
N ALA A 774 5.44 27.66 17.91
CA ALA A 774 5.61 27.35 16.49
C ALA A 774 6.69 26.28 16.32
N LEU A 775 6.31 25.06 15.92
CA LEU A 775 7.19 23.88 15.90
C LEU A 775 7.98 23.71 14.60
N TYR A 776 7.38 24.06 13.46
CA TYR A 776 8.01 23.93 12.16
C TYR A 776 7.41 24.90 11.13
N PHE A 777 8.19 25.18 10.09
CA PHE A 777 7.72 25.76 8.84
C PHE A 777 8.01 24.80 7.66
N ARG A 778 7.15 24.83 6.64
CA ARG A 778 7.34 24.29 5.30
C ARG A 778 6.89 25.33 4.29
N GLY A 779 7.57 25.36 3.15
CA GLY A 779 7.07 26.11 2.00
C GLY A 779 7.66 25.63 0.68
N GLY A 780 6.99 25.96 -0.41
CA GLY A 780 7.41 25.65 -1.79
C GLY A 780 7.18 26.86 -2.69
N ASN A 781 8.08 27.09 -3.64
CA ASN A 781 8.10 28.27 -4.50
C ASN A 781 8.07 27.83 -5.96
N SER A 782 7.03 28.22 -6.71
CA SER A 782 6.91 27.85 -8.14
C SER A 782 7.69 28.76 -9.08
N THR A 783 8.23 29.88 -8.58
CA THR A 783 8.86 30.93 -9.41
C THR A 783 10.29 30.54 -9.83
N ASP A 784 10.78 31.15 -10.90
CA ASP A 784 12.19 31.03 -11.33
C ASP A 784 13.17 31.87 -10.49
N GLU A 785 12.72 32.46 -9.38
CA GLU A 785 13.48 33.39 -8.54
C GLU A 785 13.51 32.96 -7.06
N LEU A 786 14.43 33.54 -6.27
CA LEU A 786 14.45 33.36 -4.83
C LEU A 786 13.29 34.11 -4.16
N VAL A 787 12.47 33.40 -3.39
CA VAL A 787 11.38 33.98 -2.59
C VAL A 787 11.71 33.85 -1.10
N TYR A 788 11.38 34.88 -0.32
CA TYR A 788 11.43 34.82 1.14
C TYR A 788 10.02 34.77 1.70
N VAL A 789 9.74 33.84 2.61
CA VAL A 789 8.57 33.88 3.50
C VAL A 789 9.03 34.34 4.87
N LEU A 790 8.25 35.20 5.51
CA LEU A 790 8.56 35.78 6.82
C LEU A 790 7.48 35.37 7.81
N LEU A 791 7.91 34.85 8.97
CA LEU A 791 7.07 34.76 10.15
C LEU A 791 7.04 36.13 10.82
N VAL A 792 5.86 36.73 10.86
CA VAL A 792 5.60 38.02 11.51
C VAL A 792 4.87 37.76 12.82
N ARG A 793 5.29 38.42 13.89
CA ARG A 793 4.70 38.34 15.24
C ARG A 793 4.33 39.75 15.68
N ASP A 794 3.06 39.97 16.01
CA ASP A 794 2.56 41.25 16.55
C ASP A 794 2.91 42.47 15.67
N GLY A 795 3.13 42.26 14.37
CA GLY A 795 3.56 43.25 13.37
C GLY A 795 5.03 43.19 12.96
N GLU A 796 5.91 42.56 13.76
CA GLU A 796 7.36 42.54 13.55
C GLU A 796 7.87 41.21 12.94
N PRO A 797 8.75 41.22 11.91
CA PRO A 797 9.32 40.00 11.34
C PRO A 797 10.31 39.30 12.28
N VAL A 798 9.91 38.15 12.84
CA VAL A 798 10.71 37.36 13.79
C VAL A 798 11.52 36.23 13.15
N ARG A 799 11.15 35.75 11.95
CA ARG A 799 11.92 34.72 11.23
C ARG A 799 11.76 34.80 9.72
N TRP A 800 12.81 34.43 9.01
CA TRP A 800 12.86 34.42 7.55
C TRP A 800 13.12 33.00 7.05
N PHE A 801 12.42 32.61 5.98
CA PHE A 801 12.49 31.32 5.32
C PHE A 801 12.76 31.56 3.81
N PRO A 802 14.03 31.50 3.37
CA PRO A 802 14.34 31.55 1.94
C PRO A 802 13.91 30.24 1.27
N ILE A 803 13.25 30.34 0.12
CA ILE A 803 12.79 29.21 -0.70
C ILE A 803 13.33 29.42 -2.12
N GLY A 804 14.23 28.53 -2.55
CA GLY A 804 14.90 28.62 -3.84
C GLY A 804 13.94 28.57 -5.03
N ALA A 805 14.39 29.07 -6.18
CA ALA A 805 13.67 28.99 -7.45
C ALA A 805 13.25 27.54 -7.74
N LYS A 806 11.94 27.32 -8.01
CA LYS A 806 11.32 26.00 -8.25
C LYS A 806 11.65 24.94 -7.18
N GLY A 807 11.91 25.36 -5.94
CA GLY A 807 12.30 24.50 -4.83
C GLY A 807 11.36 24.57 -3.63
N ASP A 808 11.61 23.70 -2.64
CA ASP A 808 10.92 23.64 -1.36
C ASP A 808 11.89 23.76 -0.17
N VAL A 809 11.32 23.97 1.02
CA VAL A 809 12.08 24.01 2.28
C VAL A 809 11.24 23.46 3.44
N HIS A 810 11.90 22.77 4.37
CA HIS A 810 11.34 22.41 5.67
C HIS A 810 12.29 22.83 6.80
N VAL A 811 11.79 23.67 7.71
CA VAL A 811 12.58 24.26 8.80
C VAL A 811 11.96 23.85 10.15
N PRO A 812 12.55 22.90 10.89
CA PRO A 812 12.15 22.60 12.26
C PRO A 812 12.60 23.75 13.19
N LEU A 813 11.67 24.27 13.97
CA LEU A 813 11.89 25.42 14.86
C LEU A 813 12.39 24.92 16.22
N ARG A 814 13.67 24.48 16.26
CA ARG A 814 14.31 23.90 17.45
C ARG A 814 14.41 24.79 18.69
N VAL A 815 14.25 26.10 18.52
CA VAL A 815 14.09 27.06 19.62
C VAL A 815 12.68 27.58 19.48
N VAL A 816 11.82 27.14 20.39
CA VAL A 816 10.42 27.54 20.54
C VAL A 816 10.37 28.59 21.63
N GLU A 817 10.02 29.83 21.26
CA GLU A 817 9.50 30.79 22.23
C GLU A 817 8.03 30.46 22.48
N ASP A 818 7.60 30.52 23.75
CA ASP A 818 6.19 30.56 24.08
C ASP A 818 5.59 31.88 23.58
N LEU A 819 4.66 31.76 22.62
CA LEU A 819 3.75 32.81 22.20
C LEU A 819 2.66 32.89 23.27
N PRO A 820 2.59 33.96 24.08
CA PRO A 820 1.58 34.09 25.11
C PRO A 820 0.20 34.35 24.50
N GLY A 821 -0.87 33.97 25.21
CA GLY A 821 -2.24 34.33 24.86
C GLY A 821 -2.40 35.82 24.53
N GLY A 822 -2.93 36.11 23.34
CA GLY A 822 -3.04 37.45 22.77
C GLY A 822 -2.07 37.76 21.63
N THR A 823 -0.91 37.07 21.52
CA THR A 823 0.03 37.30 20.40
C THR A 823 -0.61 36.88 19.06
N VAL A 824 -0.43 37.73 18.05
CA VAL A 824 -0.81 37.50 16.65
C VAL A 824 0.40 37.04 15.85
N VAL A 825 0.22 36.02 15.01
CA VAL A 825 1.26 35.47 14.12
C VAL A 825 0.72 35.44 12.69
N SER A 826 1.46 35.98 11.72
CA SER A 826 1.11 35.93 10.30
C SER A 826 2.27 35.53 9.40
N LEU A 827 1.98 35.15 8.15
CA LEU A 827 2.98 34.91 7.11
C LEU A 827 2.96 36.01 6.04
N HIS A 828 4.13 36.62 5.82
CA HIS A 828 4.39 37.59 4.76
C HIS A 828 5.36 36.99 3.72
N ALA A 829 5.43 37.54 2.51
CA ALA A 829 6.40 37.13 1.50
C ALA A 829 7.02 38.31 0.74
N ALA A 830 8.24 38.11 0.24
CA ALA A 830 8.96 39.04 -0.63
C ALA A 830 9.62 38.29 -1.80
N ALA A 831 9.51 38.84 -3.01
CA ALA A 831 10.06 38.31 -4.25
C ALA A 831 10.53 39.46 -5.16
N PRO A 832 11.41 39.22 -6.16
CA PRO A 832 11.86 40.27 -7.07
C PRO A 832 10.71 40.96 -7.83
N ALA A 833 10.92 42.21 -8.23
CA ALA A 833 9.85 43.02 -8.80
C ALA A 833 9.39 42.47 -10.16
N GLY A 834 8.12 42.10 -10.27
CA GLY A 834 7.52 41.51 -11.48
C GLY A 834 7.60 39.97 -11.56
N THR A 835 8.23 39.29 -10.59
CA THR A 835 8.15 37.83 -10.47
C THR A 835 6.71 37.40 -10.19
N THR A 836 6.19 36.40 -10.91
CA THR A 836 4.87 35.82 -10.67
C THR A 836 4.93 34.29 -10.55
N GLY A 837 4.03 33.72 -9.74
CA GLY A 837 3.90 32.27 -9.54
C GLY A 837 3.04 31.93 -8.34
N GLU A 838 3.33 30.79 -7.71
CA GLU A 838 2.58 30.24 -6.57
C GLU A 838 3.52 29.94 -5.40
N LEU A 839 3.02 30.16 -4.19
CA LEU A 839 3.66 29.90 -2.91
C LEU A 839 2.85 28.87 -2.13
N VAL A 840 3.44 27.70 -1.86
CA VAL A 840 2.93 26.70 -0.91
C VAL A 840 3.48 27.02 0.47
N VAL A 841 2.66 26.93 1.53
CA VAL A 841 3.10 27.13 2.92
C VAL A 841 2.36 26.22 3.91
N ASP A 842 3.06 25.82 4.97
CA ASP A 842 2.53 25.04 6.11
C ASP A 842 3.37 25.33 7.37
N LEU A 843 2.78 26.03 8.35
CA LEU A 843 3.36 26.37 9.65
C LEU A 843 2.60 25.62 10.76
N GLY A 844 3.30 24.76 11.49
CA GLY A 844 2.75 24.01 12.61
C GLY A 844 2.97 24.70 13.96
N LEU A 845 1.95 24.69 14.81
CA LEU A 845 1.91 25.28 16.15
C LEU A 845 1.46 24.21 17.18
N VAL A 846 1.85 24.34 18.44
CA VAL A 846 1.39 23.50 19.57
C VAL A 846 0.82 24.38 20.66
N GLU A 847 -0.32 24.01 21.24
CA GLU A 847 -1.06 24.78 22.24
C GLU A 847 -1.12 23.98 23.56
N VAL A 848 -0.74 24.63 24.67
CA VAL A 848 -0.49 23.99 25.97
C VAL A 848 -1.42 24.56 27.05
#